data_AF-A0A5S3WT37-F1
#
_entry.id   AF-A0A5S3WT37-F1
#
_cell.length_a   1.000
_cell.length_b   1.000
_cell.length_c   1.000
_cell.angle_alpha   90.00
_cell.angle_beta   90.00
_cell.angle_gamma   90.00
#
_symmetry.space_group_name_H-M   'P 1'
#
loop_
_entity.id
_entity.type
_entity.pdbx_description
1 polymer ?
#
loop_
_entity_poly.entity_id
_entity_poly.type
_entity_poly.pdbx_seq_one_letter_code
_entity_poly.pdbx_strand_id
1 'polypeptide(L)'
;MTDENYEFEPESGLTLTMNGTSGTFRAGYNNENLEVKYLLTHVSLDPNSSMDKSLLKELAPFREIFDFKDLEFDELMQRDIDDSRVSHSLIPYILDQNNHASVKFFPPIVVLLLPTESGKVKPAAYYDKVTILGEPLKPVKGIKKWSCMRSGEPGDEVFQFDQPILYGNEPNNHNFVSLRVNPNRSKLVIVDGQHRAMALLALYRNTQKGWDGETKEAFKQYYEEWTPELINSFDLAGIKLPIIICTVPGLDENYTGDFNLKKAARSIFLTLNQTAKPVSNVRNLLLDDNDIISSFLRGILSTVKNRDLREESSFRIFNVELDQVDNKVKLQSTTAFTAVQHLYYIIEHLLLNSEDVKGVSPRSGRFKSRKSDGYISNLKQRLNALDVLGSDVTSTITRSSFSNKVERKLTEQFHSVYGKALLKIFENFYPYTVHCEAVLSLKSQISEKGEKTIKSVFFDGQGVAKVFEKHRQKLLEKYKDNSSPELSELLEQIDAKAKAIQGFEGGFKNDRFNRFIAPISDKAKLNDAEGNISEDLREIIHSIFENTLTTVAFQSALICGFFHIYEQVSSDFEGSSTVSLEEELSSYLESINVFFNPKSFSQLKRLVSVFSGLLKGEDASNMQYIERSADSFRNVVCRSEMQPDLWPKYRYVLLELWKPCSLDVGNVVSSELEECRQQVFSELHGDVLKKYCKEKMIHESELDDEARTHVFEVAFESFKSFVKHLTGAAGGLSASEYKSLVL
;
A
#
# COMPACT_ATOMS: atom_id res chain seq x y z
N MET A 1 -67.10 -22.15 22.22
CA MET A 1 -66.07 -21.19 22.63
C MET A 1 -65.02 -21.25 21.55
N THR A 2 -64.94 -20.19 20.77
CA THR A 2 -64.07 -20.01 19.61
C THR A 2 -62.64 -19.77 20.07
N ASP A 3 -61.70 -20.52 19.52
CA ASP A 3 -60.26 -20.28 19.67
C ASP A 3 -59.90 -18.90 19.10
N GLU A 4 -59.50 -17.99 19.99
CA GLU A 4 -58.87 -16.74 19.61
C GLU A 4 -57.46 -17.06 19.09
N ASN A 5 -57.31 -17.05 17.76
CA ASN A 5 -56.01 -16.95 17.11
C ASN A 5 -55.38 -15.62 17.50
N TYR A 6 -54.46 -15.62 18.46
CA TYR A 6 -53.53 -14.52 18.67
C TYR A 6 -52.54 -14.51 17.50
N GLU A 7 -52.81 -13.72 16.46
CA GLU A 7 -51.80 -13.32 15.49
C GLU A 7 -50.83 -12.37 16.21
N PHE A 8 -49.63 -12.86 16.54
CA PHE A 8 -48.53 -11.99 16.92
C PHE A 8 -48.07 -11.26 15.65
N GLU A 9 -48.47 -10.00 15.50
CA GLU A 9 -47.82 -9.13 14.52
C GLU A 9 -46.36 -8.93 14.97
N PRO A 10 -45.35 -9.31 14.14
CA PRO A 10 -43.96 -9.10 14.50
C PRO A 10 -43.68 -7.61 14.69
N GLU A 11 -43.15 -7.24 15.87
CA GLU A 11 -42.73 -5.87 16.14
C GLU A 11 -41.59 -5.48 15.18
N SER A 12 -41.68 -4.30 14.57
CA SER A 12 -40.68 -3.80 13.63
C SER A 12 -39.30 -3.65 14.30
N GLY A 13 -38.24 -4.12 13.62
CA GLY A 13 -36.85 -3.97 14.08
C GLY A 13 -36.28 -2.55 13.90
N LEU A 14 -37.04 -1.64 13.29
CA LEU A 14 -36.60 -0.28 12.95
C LEU A 14 -36.66 0.67 14.15
N THR A 15 -35.57 0.75 14.90
CA THR A 15 -35.49 1.51 16.17
C THR A 15 -34.87 2.90 16.04
N LEU A 16 -33.97 3.13 15.07
CA LEU A 16 -33.35 4.44 14.85
C LEU A 16 -34.15 5.23 13.80
N THR A 17 -34.77 6.35 14.19
CA THR A 17 -35.55 7.21 13.28
C THR A 17 -34.88 8.56 13.10
N MET A 18 -34.72 8.98 11.84
CA MET A 18 -34.10 10.25 11.45
C MET A 18 -35.03 10.99 10.49
N ASN A 19 -35.16 12.30 10.67
CA ASN A 19 -35.97 13.15 9.79
C ASN A 19 -35.07 14.06 8.97
N GLY A 20 -35.46 14.36 7.73
CA GLY A 20 -34.63 15.20 6.86
C GLY A 20 -35.23 15.44 5.48
N THR A 21 -34.36 15.76 4.54
CA THR A 21 -34.68 15.92 3.11
C THR A 21 -34.13 14.73 2.35
N SER A 22 -34.92 14.07 1.51
CA SER A 22 -34.44 13.01 0.63
C SER A 22 -34.04 13.53 -0.74
N GLY A 23 -33.11 12.82 -1.37
CA GLY A 23 -32.79 12.99 -2.78
C GLY A 23 -32.19 11.72 -3.36
N THR A 24 -31.86 11.78 -4.65
CA THR A 24 -31.17 10.70 -5.36
C THR A 24 -30.02 11.25 -6.19
N PHE A 25 -28.98 10.45 -6.37
CA PHE A 25 -27.92 10.67 -7.36
C PHE A 25 -27.52 9.35 -7.98
N ARG A 26 -26.67 9.37 -8.99
CA ARG A 26 -26.18 8.15 -9.66
C ARG A 26 -24.71 7.92 -9.35
N ALA A 27 -24.37 6.70 -8.94
CA ALA A 27 -23.01 6.21 -8.84
C ALA A 27 -22.84 5.05 -9.84
N GLY A 28 -21.72 4.98 -10.56
CA GLY A 28 -21.61 4.05 -11.68
C GLY A 28 -20.20 3.53 -11.95
N TYR A 29 -20.14 2.45 -12.72
CA TYR A 29 -18.96 1.75 -13.21
C TYR A 29 -19.31 1.14 -14.59
N ASN A 30 -18.47 1.31 -15.62
CA ASN A 30 -18.62 0.74 -16.97
C ASN A 30 -20.08 0.73 -17.54
N ASN A 31 -20.66 1.91 -17.78
CA ASN A 31 -22.02 2.13 -18.30
C ASN A 31 -23.19 1.70 -17.39
N GLU A 32 -22.94 1.06 -16.24
CA GLU A 32 -23.95 0.83 -15.22
C GLU A 32 -24.06 2.05 -14.31
N ASN A 33 -25.28 2.58 -14.15
CA ASN A 33 -25.57 3.71 -13.27
C ASN A 33 -26.59 3.27 -12.22
N LEU A 34 -26.15 3.18 -10.97
CA LEU A 34 -27.00 2.83 -9.84
C LEU A 34 -27.52 4.07 -9.16
N GLU A 35 -28.82 4.05 -8.87
CA GLU A 35 -29.46 5.09 -8.09
C GLU A 35 -29.09 4.93 -6.61
N VAL A 36 -28.43 5.94 -6.07
CA VAL A 36 -28.17 6.10 -4.65
C VAL A 36 -29.26 7.03 -4.10
N LYS A 37 -30.05 6.52 -3.15
CA LYS A 37 -31.06 7.31 -2.43
C LYS A 37 -30.44 7.79 -1.13
N TYR A 38 -30.67 9.04 -0.76
CA TYR A 38 -30.09 9.58 0.46
C TYR A 38 -31.08 10.39 1.29
N LEU A 39 -30.80 10.47 2.60
CA LEU A 39 -31.41 11.42 3.52
C LEU A 39 -30.34 12.43 3.96
N LEU A 40 -30.54 13.72 3.66
CA LEU A 40 -29.80 14.83 4.23
C LEU A 40 -30.45 15.25 5.55
N THR A 41 -29.70 15.13 6.65
CA THR A 41 -30.10 15.57 7.99
C THR A 41 -28.92 16.24 8.70
N HIS A 42 -29.02 16.48 9.99
CA HIS A 42 -27.93 17.00 10.81
C HIS A 42 -27.77 16.17 12.09
N VAL A 43 -26.56 16.20 12.65
CA VAL A 43 -26.24 15.61 13.95
C VAL A 43 -25.66 16.70 14.85
N SER A 44 -26.05 16.71 16.12
CA SER A 44 -25.56 17.65 17.12
C SER A 44 -24.88 16.95 18.31
N LEU A 45 -24.09 17.70 19.09
CA LEU A 45 -23.55 17.24 20.37
C LEU A 45 -24.44 17.64 21.56
N ASP A 46 -25.70 18.01 21.32
CA ASP A 46 -26.64 18.40 22.37
C ASP A 46 -26.89 17.24 23.36
N PRO A 47 -26.53 17.38 24.64
CA PRO A 47 -26.77 16.35 25.65
C PRO A 47 -28.27 16.08 25.90
N ASN A 48 -29.20 16.89 25.39
CA ASN A 48 -30.63 16.68 25.55
C ASN A 48 -31.28 15.97 24.35
N SER A 49 -30.59 15.87 23.21
CA SER A 49 -31.12 15.23 22.00
C SER A 49 -30.93 13.71 22.04
N SER A 50 -32.00 12.97 22.38
CA SER A 50 -31.97 11.49 22.40
C SER A 50 -31.74 10.86 21.03
N MET A 51 -32.23 11.52 19.96
CA MET A 51 -32.02 11.10 18.58
C MET A 51 -30.54 11.23 18.19
N ASP A 52 -29.91 12.38 18.45
CA ASP A 52 -28.51 12.61 18.07
C ASP A 52 -27.56 11.68 18.81
N LYS A 53 -27.82 11.42 20.10
CA LYS A 53 -27.07 10.42 20.87
C LYS A 53 -27.18 9.02 20.29
N SER A 54 -28.40 8.63 19.90
CA SER A 54 -28.63 7.33 19.26
C SER A 54 -27.89 7.23 17.93
N LEU A 55 -27.92 8.29 17.11
CA LEU A 55 -27.19 8.34 15.84
C LEU A 55 -25.67 8.29 16.04
N LEU A 56 -25.10 9.12 16.92
CA LEU A 56 -23.66 9.16 17.22
C LEU A 56 -23.14 7.84 17.79
N LYS A 57 -23.98 7.10 18.52
CA LYS A 57 -23.66 5.77 19.04
C LYS A 57 -23.52 4.74 17.92
N GLU A 58 -24.37 4.82 16.90
CA GLU A 58 -24.40 3.87 15.77
C GLU A 58 -23.44 4.26 14.63
N LEU A 59 -23.02 5.53 14.57
CA LEU A 59 -22.00 5.98 13.62
C LEU A 59 -20.64 5.37 13.96
N ALA A 60 -20.05 4.73 12.96
CA ALA A 60 -18.74 4.13 13.10
C ALA A 60 -17.87 4.45 11.89
N PRO A 61 -16.63 4.90 12.10
CA PRO A 61 -15.65 4.97 11.04
C PRO A 61 -15.36 3.57 10.50
N PHE A 62 -14.97 3.49 9.22
CA PHE A 62 -14.65 2.24 8.55
C PHE A 62 -13.69 1.35 9.37
N ARG A 63 -12.70 1.95 10.04
CA ARG A 63 -11.72 1.24 10.88
C ARG A 63 -12.26 0.53 12.11
N GLU A 64 -13.47 0.84 12.56
CA GLU A 64 -14.06 0.28 13.78
C GLU A 64 -15.06 -0.83 13.50
N ILE A 65 -15.63 -0.88 12.29
CA ILE A 65 -16.62 -1.89 11.91
C ILE A 65 -15.97 -3.17 11.42
N PHE A 66 -14.78 -3.08 10.85
CA PHE A 66 -14.16 -4.21 10.20
C PHE A 66 -12.80 -4.56 10.82
N ASP A 67 -12.64 -5.81 11.23
CA ASP A 67 -11.35 -6.33 11.67
C ASP A 67 -10.38 -6.36 10.48
N PHE A 68 -9.12 -5.99 10.72
CA PHE A 68 -8.03 -6.04 9.75
C PHE A 68 -7.99 -7.37 9.01
N LYS A 69 -8.21 -8.49 9.72
CA LYS A 69 -8.17 -9.85 9.16
C LYS A 69 -9.31 -10.16 8.20
N ASP A 70 -10.44 -9.51 8.40
CA ASP A 70 -11.69 -9.80 7.71
C ASP A 70 -11.95 -8.92 6.49
N LEU A 71 -11.13 -7.88 6.33
CA LEU A 71 -11.20 -6.93 5.23
C LEU A 71 -10.62 -7.50 3.94
N GLU A 72 -11.12 -7.09 2.79
CA GLU A 72 -10.35 -7.14 1.55
C GLU A 72 -9.32 -5.99 1.55
N PHE A 73 -8.28 -6.10 0.73
CA PHE A 73 -7.18 -5.15 0.76
C PHE A 73 -7.62 -3.70 0.47
N ASP A 74 -8.59 -3.53 -0.41
CA ASP A 74 -9.15 -2.25 -0.84
C ASP A 74 -9.96 -1.58 0.29
N GLU A 75 -10.56 -2.39 1.17
CA GLU A 75 -11.28 -1.94 2.34
C GLU A 75 -10.29 -1.42 3.42
N LEU A 76 -9.05 -1.92 3.47
CA LEU A 76 -8.00 -1.40 4.36
C LEU A 76 -7.63 0.07 4.06
N MET A 77 -7.77 0.53 2.82
CA MET A 77 -7.39 1.90 2.44
C MET A 77 -8.39 2.97 2.89
N GLN A 78 -9.64 2.56 3.17
CA GLN A 78 -10.68 3.44 3.73
C GLN A 78 -10.55 3.59 5.26
N ARG A 79 -9.53 2.96 5.87
CA ARG A 79 -9.30 2.87 7.32
C ARG A 79 -8.53 4.06 7.91
N ASP A 80 -7.69 4.71 7.10
CA ASP A 80 -6.68 5.65 7.61
C ASP A 80 -7.24 7.04 7.90
N ILE A 81 -7.26 7.40 9.19
CA ILE A 81 -7.62 8.71 9.71
C ILE A 81 -6.37 9.34 10.36
N ASP A 82 -6.03 10.59 10.01
CA ASP A 82 -4.97 11.36 10.67
C ASP A 82 -5.50 11.93 12.00
N ASP A 83 -5.52 11.11 13.05
CA ASP A 83 -6.03 11.47 14.39
C ASP A 83 -5.31 12.71 14.97
N SER A 84 -4.03 12.90 14.65
CA SER A 84 -3.27 14.12 15.00
C SER A 84 -3.89 15.37 14.39
N ARG A 85 -4.23 15.33 13.10
CA ARG A 85 -4.95 16.44 12.43
C ARG A 85 -6.35 16.62 13.00
N VAL A 86 -7.05 15.54 13.34
CA VAL A 86 -8.37 15.65 13.96
C VAL A 86 -8.27 16.43 15.27
N SER A 87 -7.40 15.98 16.17
CA SER A 87 -7.24 16.56 17.51
C SER A 87 -6.70 17.99 17.49
N HIS A 88 -5.67 18.27 16.67
CA HIS A 88 -4.98 19.57 16.69
C HIS A 88 -5.51 20.62 15.72
N SER A 89 -6.48 20.27 14.86
CA SER A 89 -6.94 21.20 13.83
C SER A 89 -8.45 21.18 13.66
N LEU A 90 -9.07 20.00 13.61
CA LEU A 90 -10.52 19.92 13.40
C LEU A 90 -11.31 20.16 14.70
N ILE A 91 -10.90 19.58 15.82
CA ILE A 91 -11.58 19.80 17.10
C ILE A 91 -11.51 21.29 17.52
N PRO A 92 -10.34 21.98 17.50
CA PRO A 92 -10.28 23.41 17.80
C PRO A 92 -11.14 24.27 16.87
N TYR A 93 -11.26 23.87 15.60
CA TYR A 93 -12.10 24.56 14.63
C TYR A 93 -13.60 24.35 14.89
N ILE A 94 -14.01 23.14 15.31
CA ILE A 94 -15.40 22.84 15.69
C ILE A 94 -15.79 23.58 16.98
N LEU A 95 -14.91 23.54 17.99
CA LEU A 95 -15.13 24.17 19.30
C LEU A 95 -14.84 25.68 19.31
N ASP A 96 -14.22 26.21 18.26
CA ASP A 96 -13.95 27.64 18.05
C ASP A 96 -13.09 28.29 19.15
N GLN A 97 -12.02 27.60 19.52
CA GLN A 97 -11.09 28.06 20.56
C GLN A 97 -10.44 29.42 20.28
N ASN A 98 -10.31 29.81 19.01
CA ASN A 98 -9.53 30.97 18.58
C ASN A 98 -10.37 32.16 18.11
N ASN A 99 -11.71 32.08 18.20
CA ASN A 99 -12.64 33.17 17.89
C ASN A 99 -12.38 33.83 16.52
N HIS A 100 -12.07 33.01 15.50
CA HIS A 100 -11.94 33.47 14.12
C HIS A 100 -13.33 33.48 13.47
N ALA A 101 -14.01 34.62 13.48
CA ALA A 101 -15.28 34.89 12.76
C ALA A 101 -15.24 34.35 11.30
N SER A 102 -16.32 33.91 10.63
CA SER A 102 -17.75 34.20 10.80
C SER A 102 -18.70 33.17 10.12
N VAL A 103 -18.20 32.05 9.58
CA VAL A 103 -19.06 30.99 8.99
C VAL A 103 -18.47 29.60 9.27
N LYS A 104 -19.10 28.84 10.18
CA LYS A 104 -18.79 27.42 10.42
C LYS A 104 -19.62 26.57 9.46
N PHE A 105 -19.19 26.48 8.21
CA PHE A 105 -19.83 25.61 7.22
C PHE A 105 -18.98 24.37 6.99
N PHE A 106 -19.57 23.19 7.18
CA PHE A 106 -18.94 21.93 6.83
C PHE A 106 -19.71 21.33 5.66
N PRO A 107 -19.01 20.80 4.64
CA PRO A 107 -19.66 19.92 3.71
C PRO A 107 -20.26 18.73 4.50
N PRO A 108 -21.35 18.13 4.02
CA PRO A 108 -21.94 16.99 4.72
C PRO A 108 -20.97 15.83 4.90
N ILE A 109 -21.10 15.11 6.02
CA ILE A 109 -20.48 13.81 6.23
C ILE A 109 -21.30 12.79 5.43
N VAL A 110 -20.65 11.94 4.62
CA VAL A 110 -21.36 10.93 3.82
C VAL A 110 -21.24 9.58 4.51
N VAL A 111 -22.40 9.01 4.82
CA VAL A 111 -22.55 7.75 5.54
C VAL A 111 -23.32 6.79 4.66
N LEU A 112 -22.84 5.56 4.53
CA LEU A 112 -23.52 4.50 3.82
C LEU A 112 -24.14 3.54 4.82
N LEU A 113 -25.40 3.20 4.61
CA LEU A 113 -26.09 2.19 5.39
C LEU A 113 -25.81 0.80 4.82
N LEU A 114 -25.08 -0.04 5.55
CA LEU A 114 -24.74 -1.39 5.11
C LEU A 114 -25.45 -2.44 5.97
N PRO A 115 -26.20 -3.38 5.37
CA PRO A 115 -26.75 -4.53 6.10
C PRO A 115 -25.61 -5.44 6.57
N THR A 116 -25.78 -6.14 7.69
CA THR A 116 -24.79 -7.09 8.22
C THR A 116 -25.22 -8.53 7.99
N GLU A 117 -24.26 -9.44 7.74
CA GLU A 117 -24.51 -10.88 7.73
C GLU A 117 -25.05 -11.35 9.09
N SER A 118 -26.02 -12.29 9.08
CA SER A 118 -26.62 -12.81 10.31
C SER A 118 -25.57 -13.31 11.31
N GLY A 119 -25.56 -12.72 12.51
CA GLY A 119 -24.64 -13.08 13.59
C GLY A 119 -23.19 -12.62 13.42
N LYS A 120 -22.87 -11.80 12.41
CA LYS A 120 -21.53 -11.24 12.19
C LYS A 120 -21.57 -9.72 12.03
N VAL A 121 -20.44 -9.06 12.23
CA VAL A 121 -20.29 -7.60 12.01
C VAL A 121 -19.98 -7.27 10.53
N LYS A 122 -19.79 -8.29 9.68
CA LYS A 122 -19.45 -8.13 8.26
C LYS A 122 -20.63 -7.64 7.44
N PRO A 123 -20.46 -6.69 6.50
CA PRO A 123 -21.53 -6.28 5.59
C PRO A 123 -21.95 -7.38 4.63
N ALA A 124 -23.24 -7.50 4.40
CA ALA A 124 -23.79 -8.35 3.34
C ALA A 124 -23.55 -7.71 1.95
N ALA A 125 -23.56 -8.55 0.91
CA ALA A 125 -23.30 -8.11 -0.46
C ALA A 125 -24.44 -7.28 -1.07
N TYR A 126 -25.67 -7.53 -0.64
CA TYR A 126 -26.92 -6.91 -1.11
C TYR A 126 -27.83 -6.56 0.07
N TYR A 127 -28.80 -5.68 -0.17
CA TYR A 127 -29.92 -5.49 0.74
C TYR A 127 -30.91 -6.65 0.63
N ASP A 128 -31.66 -6.89 1.71
CA ASP A 128 -32.87 -7.69 1.63
C ASP A 128 -33.85 -7.02 0.65
N LYS A 129 -34.73 -7.82 0.04
CA LYS A 129 -35.70 -7.37 -0.98
C LYS A 129 -36.27 -6.00 -0.68
N VAL A 130 -36.16 -5.09 -1.65
CA VAL A 130 -36.71 -3.74 -1.52
C VAL A 130 -38.12 -3.71 -2.09
N THR A 131 -39.08 -3.26 -1.27
CA THR A 131 -40.49 -3.14 -1.62
C THR A 131 -40.98 -1.71 -1.43
N ILE A 132 -41.97 -1.30 -2.23
CA ILE A 132 -42.68 -0.03 -2.06
C ILE A 132 -44.08 -0.32 -1.52
N LEU A 133 -44.40 0.31 -0.39
CA LEU A 133 -45.63 0.17 0.38
C LEU A 133 -46.39 1.51 0.38
N GLY A 134 -47.71 1.43 0.58
CA GLY A 134 -48.60 2.60 0.58
C GLY A 134 -48.81 3.26 1.95
N GLU A 135 -48.36 2.63 3.04
CA GLU A 135 -48.58 3.10 4.40
C GLU A 135 -47.28 3.01 5.24
N PRO A 136 -46.97 4.03 6.07
CA PRO A 136 -45.81 4.03 6.94
C PRO A 136 -46.11 3.32 8.25
N LEU A 137 -45.07 2.88 8.96
CA LEU A 137 -45.22 2.27 10.29
C LEU A 137 -45.80 3.22 11.33
N LYS A 138 -45.55 4.52 11.19
CA LYS A 138 -46.12 5.57 12.06
C LYS A 138 -46.67 6.72 11.22
N PRO A 139 -47.96 6.67 10.82
CA PRO A 139 -48.55 7.72 10.00
C PRO A 139 -48.71 9.02 10.79
N VAL A 140 -48.38 10.15 10.14
CA VAL A 140 -48.62 11.48 10.69
C VAL A 140 -50.07 11.89 10.42
N LYS A 141 -50.77 12.36 11.46
CA LYS A 141 -52.15 12.88 11.33
C LYS A 141 -52.21 13.97 10.25
N GLY A 142 -53.14 13.82 9.31
CA GLY A 142 -53.38 14.78 8.23
C GLY A 142 -52.78 14.40 6.88
N ILE A 143 -51.93 13.38 6.80
CA ILE A 143 -51.35 12.89 5.55
C ILE A 143 -52.08 11.61 5.10
N LYS A 144 -52.67 11.64 3.90
CA LYS A 144 -53.54 10.57 3.38
C LYS A 144 -52.83 9.54 2.53
N LYS A 145 -51.67 9.87 1.96
CA LYS A 145 -50.94 9.01 1.02
C LYS A 145 -49.46 9.06 1.33
N TRP A 146 -48.81 7.90 1.24
CA TRP A 146 -47.39 7.73 1.49
C TRP A 146 -46.75 6.87 0.40
N SER A 147 -45.46 7.07 0.21
CA SER A 147 -44.57 6.18 -0.52
C SER A 147 -43.53 5.69 0.49
N CYS A 148 -43.63 4.42 0.85
CA CYS A 148 -42.78 3.81 1.86
C CYS A 148 -41.88 2.77 1.21
N MET A 149 -40.59 3.05 1.11
CA MET A 149 -39.62 2.11 0.54
C MET A 149 -38.94 1.35 1.67
N ARG A 150 -39.15 0.03 1.75
CA ARG A 150 -38.66 -0.84 2.83
C ARG A 150 -37.75 -1.94 2.29
N SER A 151 -36.65 -2.21 2.97
CA SER A 151 -35.81 -3.39 2.75
C SER A 151 -36.07 -4.41 3.85
N GLY A 152 -36.48 -5.62 3.45
CA GLY A 152 -36.86 -6.71 4.35
C GLY A 152 -38.34 -6.76 4.75
N GLU A 153 -38.71 -7.86 5.40
CA GLU A 153 -40.05 -8.09 5.95
C GLU A 153 -40.17 -7.56 7.38
N PRO A 154 -41.40 -7.32 7.90
CA PRO A 154 -41.60 -6.84 9.27
C PRO A 154 -40.92 -7.72 10.33
N GLY A 155 -40.18 -7.09 11.24
CA GLY A 155 -39.34 -7.75 12.25
C GLY A 155 -37.90 -8.02 11.79
N ASP A 156 -37.70 -8.08 10.48
CA ASP A 156 -36.44 -8.40 9.81
C ASP A 156 -35.96 -7.25 8.90
N GLU A 157 -36.46 -6.04 9.13
CA GLU A 157 -36.14 -4.90 8.28
C GLU A 157 -34.70 -4.41 8.45
N VAL A 158 -34.11 -3.91 7.37
CA VAL A 158 -32.84 -3.18 7.38
C VAL A 158 -33.11 -1.67 7.48
N PHE A 159 -33.97 -1.15 6.60
CA PHE A 159 -34.35 0.25 6.56
C PHE A 159 -35.74 0.49 5.97
N GLN A 160 -36.30 1.67 6.26
CA GLN A 160 -37.50 2.18 5.62
C GLN A 160 -37.42 3.70 5.40
N PHE A 161 -37.67 4.15 4.17
CA PHE A 161 -37.95 5.55 3.85
C PHE A 161 -39.46 5.79 3.85
N ASP A 162 -39.93 6.70 4.68
CA ASP A 162 -41.32 7.19 4.66
C ASP A 162 -41.35 8.56 3.99
N GLN A 163 -42.04 8.67 2.84
CA GLN A 163 -42.22 9.94 2.13
C GLN A 163 -43.70 10.24 1.90
N PRO A 164 -44.22 11.39 2.34
CA PRO A 164 -45.63 11.72 2.13
C PRO A 164 -45.89 12.16 0.69
N ILE A 165 -47.09 11.88 0.18
CA ILE A 165 -47.57 12.41 -1.11
C ILE A 165 -48.59 13.50 -0.80
N LEU A 166 -48.11 14.75 -0.77
CA LEU A 166 -48.92 15.92 -0.39
C LEU A 166 -49.66 16.55 -1.58
N TYR A 167 -49.03 16.58 -2.76
CA TYR A 167 -49.55 17.18 -3.98
C TYR A 167 -49.24 16.29 -5.18
N GLY A 168 -50.25 16.01 -6.02
CA GLY A 168 -50.08 15.13 -7.18
C GLY A 168 -49.92 13.66 -6.80
N ASN A 169 -49.07 12.95 -7.55
CA ASN A 169 -48.79 11.52 -7.38
C ASN A 169 -47.32 11.23 -7.02
N GLU A 170 -46.50 12.26 -6.80
CA GLU A 170 -45.07 12.09 -6.52
C GLU A 170 -44.75 12.22 -5.03
N PRO A 171 -43.79 11.43 -4.49
CA PRO A 171 -43.33 11.57 -3.11
C PRO A 171 -42.71 12.95 -2.86
N ASN A 172 -43.04 13.56 -1.72
CA ASN A 172 -42.37 14.78 -1.28
C ASN A 172 -40.93 14.47 -0.83
N ASN A 173 -39.99 15.34 -1.21
CA ASN A 173 -38.58 15.16 -0.89
C ASN A 173 -38.12 15.96 0.33
N HIS A 174 -38.94 16.85 0.89
CA HIS A 174 -38.51 17.78 1.95
C HIS A 174 -39.32 17.63 3.25
N ASN A 175 -40.64 17.60 3.15
CA ASN A 175 -41.52 17.68 4.31
C ASN A 175 -41.85 16.27 4.82
N PHE A 176 -41.69 16.06 6.13
CA PHE A 176 -42.02 14.82 6.84
C PHE A 176 -41.36 13.55 6.28
N VAL A 177 -40.22 13.68 5.60
CA VAL A 177 -39.43 12.52 5.18
C VAL A 177 -38.70 11.96 6.38
N SER A 178 -38.85 10.65 6.60
CA SER A 178 -38.12 9.95 7.65
C SER A 178 -37.41 8.72 7.12
N LEU A 179 -36.20 8.48 7.60
CA LEU A 179 -35.45 7.24 7.43
C LEU A 179 -35.45 6.51 8.77
N ARG A 180 -35.96 5.28 8.76
CA ARG A 180 -35.91 4.37 9.90
C ARG A 180 -34.91 3.27 9.60
N VAL A 181 -34.10 2.90 10.57
CA VAL A 181 -33.00 1.93 10.43
C VAL A 181 -33.04 0.95 11.58
N ASN A 182 -32.64 -0.29 11.31
CA ASN A 182 -32.40 -1.34 12.32
C ASN A 182 -30.90 -1.46 12.61
N PRO A 183 -30.37 -0.88 13.71
CA PRO A 183 -28.94 -0.90 14.01
C PRO A 183 -28.39 -2.29 14.41
N ASN A 184 -29.28 -3.25 14.70
CA ASN A 184 -28.90 -4.63 15.00
C ASN A 184 -28.62 -5.44 13.72
N ARG A 185 -29.20 -5.04 12.58
CA ARG A 185 -29.02 -5.67 11.27
C ARG A 185 -28.27 -4.82 10.26
N SER A 186 -27.81 -3.63 10.66
CA SER A 186 -27.12 -2.72 9.77
C SER A 186 -26.11 -1.85 10.52
N LYS A 187 -25.15 -1.29 9.78
CA LYS A 187 -24.16 -0.33 10.28
C LYS A 187 -24.15 0.92 9.43
N LEU A 188 -24.02 2.05 10.11
CA LEU A 188 -23.87 3.37 9.52
C LEU A 188 -22.38 3.66 9.37
N VAL A 189 -21.85 3.35 8.19
CA VAL A 189 -20.40 3.42 7.92
C VAL A 189 -20.06 4.75 7.27
N ILE A 190 -19.11 5.49 7.86
CA ILE A 190 -18.65 6.77 7.32
C ILE A 190 -17.74 6.52 6.11
N VAL A 191 -18.21 6.91 4.93
CA VAL A 191 -17.48 6.76 3.66
C VAL A 191 -16.71 8.02 3.32
N ASP A 192 -17.31 9.21 3.45
CA ASP A 192 -16.59 10.48 3.28
C ASP A 192 -16.76 11.39 4.52
N GLY A 193 -15.75 12.23 4.76
CA GLY A 193 -15.70 13.11 5.91
C GLY A 193 -15.24 12.42 7.18
N GLN A 194 -14.54 11.29 7.07
CA GLN A 194 -14.06 10.47 8.20
C GLN A 194 -13.34 11.28 9.29
N HIS A 195 -12.46 12.23 8.93
CA HIS A 195 -11.78 13.10 9.90
C HIS A 195 -12.75 14.03 10.65
N ARG A 196 -13.77 14.57 9.96
CA ARG A 196 -14.79 15.45 10.55
C ARG A 196 -15.70 14.67 11.48
N ALA A 197 -16.14 13.50 11.02
CA ALA A 197 -16.94 12.59 11.82
C ALA A 197 -16.17 12.09 13.06
N MET A 198 -14.88 11.78 12.92
CA MET A 198 -14.04 11.37 14.04
C MET A 198 -13.87 12.49 15.07
N ALA A 199 -13.81 13.76 14.66
CA ALA A 199 -13.78 14.89 15.60
C ALA A 199 -15.04 14.90 16.49
N LEU A 200 -16.23 14.74 15.88
CA LEU A 200 -17.49 14.63 16.63
C LEU A 200 -17.51 13.42 17.55
N LEU A 201 -17.14 12.25 17.02
CA LEU A 201 -17.14 11.00 17.77
C LEU A 201 -16.16 11.05 18.94
N ALA A 202 -14.98 11.65 18.77
CA ALA A 202 -14.01 11.81 19.85
C ALA A 202 -14.56 12.67 20.99
N LEU A 203 -15.17 13.82 20.66
CA LEU A 203 -15.81 14.70 21.64
C LEU A 203 -16.95 13.99 22.39
N TYR A 204 -17.82 13.30 21.65
CA TYR A 204 -18.91 12.50 22.23
C TYR A 204 -18.38 11.39 23.14
N ARG A 205 -17.34 10.66 22.73
CA ARG A 205 -16.77 9.55 23.50
C ARG A 205 -16.02 10.00 24.74
N ASN A 206 -15.30 11.12 24.69
CA ASN A 206 -14.65 11.71 25.86
C ASN A 206 -15.68 12.13 26.92
N THR A 207 -16.83 12.66 26.51
CA THR A 207 -17.88 13.09 27.45
C THR A 207 -18.74 11.94 27.99
N GLN A 208 -19.03 10.91 27.18
CA GLN A 208 -19.91 9.79 27.55
C GLN A 208 -19.16 8.51 27.95
N LYS A 209 -17.82 8.55 28.08
CA LYS A 209 -16.94 7.39 28.32
C LYS A 209 -17.09 6.28 27.25
N GLY A 210 -17.30 6.66 26.00
CA GLY A 210 -17.61 5.74 24.89
C GLY A 210 -16.39 5.09 24.20
N TRP A 211 -15.25 4.99 24.87
CA TRP A 211 -14.01 4.42 24.31
C TRP A 211 -13.87 2.91 24.53
N ASP A 212 -14.88 2.28 25.14
CA ASP A 212 -14.87 0.86 25.46
C ASP A 212 -14.79 0.00 24.19
N GLY A 213 -13.91 -1.03 24.22
CA GLY A 213 -13.69 -1.99 23.14
C GLY A 213 -12.26 -1.97 22.58
N GLU A 214 -11.75 -3.15 22.21
CA GLU A 214 -10.34 -3.34 21.77
C GLU A 214 -9.94 -2.45 20.59
N THR A 215 -10.86 -2.16 19.67
CA THR A 215 -10.60 -1.35 18.46
C THR A 215 -10.60 0.15 18.70
N LYS A 216 -11.25 0.64 19.76
CA LYS A 216 -11.40 2.08 20.05
C LYS A 216 -10.30 2.58 20.99
N GLU A 217 -9.93 1.76 21.97
CA GLU A 217 -8.95 2.10 23.02
C GLU A 217 -7.58 2.49 22.43
N ALA A 218 -7.15 1.83 21.34
CA ALA A 218 -5.87 2.09 20.68
C ALA A 218 -5.72 3.56 20.20
N PHE A 219 -6.82 4.25 19.91
CA PHE A 219 -6.82 5.62 19.37
C PHE A 219 -7.13 6.70 20.41
N LYS A 220 -7.56 6.31 21.62
CA LYS A 220 -7.97 7.23 22.68
C LYS A 220 -6.90 8.28 22.99
N GLN A 221 -5.63 7.88 23.03
CA GLN A 221 -4.49 8.73 23.37
C GLN A 221 -4.40 10.03 22.54
N TYR A 222 -4.84 10.00 21.28
CA TYR A 222 -4.77 11.18 20.41
C TYR A 222 -5.73 12.29 20.84
N TYR A 223 -6.73 11.94 21.66
CA TYR A 223 -7.83 12.81 22.07
C TYR A 223 -7.83 13.09 23.57
N GLU A 224 -6.83 12.60 24.32
CA GLU A 224 -6.77 12.77 25.79
C GLU A 224 -6.59 14.22 26.22
N GLU A 225 -6.03 15.09 25.37
CA GLU A 225 -5.97 16.53 25.65
C GLU A 225 -7.37 17.19 25.76
N TRP A 226 -8.41 16.56 25.20
CA TRP A 226 -9.79 17.04 25.22
C TRP A 226 -10.55 16.47 26.40
N THR A 227 -10.24 16.94 27.61
CA THR A 227 -10.90 16.46 28.83
C THR A 227 -12.39 16.82 28.85
N PRO A 228 -13.24 16.05 29.57
CA PRO A 228 -14.67 16.37 29.68
C PRO A 228 -14.93 17.79 30.19
N GLU A 229 -14.10 18.27 31.12
CA GLU A 229 -14.18 19.63 31.66
C GLU A 229 -13.91 20.69 30.60
N LEU A 230 -12.87 20.50 29.79
CA LEU A 230 -12.55 21.39 28.68
C LEU A 230 -13.67 21.38 27.62
N ILE A 231 -14.17 20.20 27.24
CA ILE A 231 -15.23 20.08 26.22
C ILE A 231 -16.52 20.77 26.69
N ASN A 232 -16.92 20.53 27.94
CA ASN A 232 -18.14 21.11 28.51
C ASN A 232 -18.06 22.63 28.74
N SER A 233 -16.88 23.24 28.57
CA SER A 233 -16.73 24.70 28.62
C SER A 233 -17.23 25.40 27.33
N PHE A 234 -17.45 24.65 26.25
CA PHE A 234 -17.91 25.18 24.95
C PHE A 234 -19.43 24.98 24.74
N ASP A 235 -20.02 25.75 23.82
CA ASP A 235 -21.41 25.55 23.37
C ASP A 235 -21.52 24.34 22.43
N LEU A 236 -21.90 23.19 23.00
CA LEU A 236 -22.09 21.94 22.24
C LEU A 236 -23.43 21.89 21.50
N ALA A 237 -24.45 22.60 21.96
CA ALA A 237 -25.79 22.59 21.35
C ALA A 237 -25.83 23.39 20.04
N GLY A 238 -24.97 24.42 19.92
CA GLY A 238 -24.75 25.17 18.69
C GLY A 238 -24.03 24.39 17.59
N ILE A 239 -23.38 23.26 17.91
CA ILE A 239 -22.64 22.45 16.93
C ILE A 239 -23.62 21.53 16.21
N LYS A 240 -23.93 21.86 14.96
CA LYS A 240 -24.77 21.05 14.07
C LYS A 240 -24.01 20.76 12.79
N LEU A 241 -23.71 19.49 12.53
CA LEU A 241 -23.02 19.08 11.32
C LEU A 241 -23.98 18.38 10.37
N PRO A 242 -24.03 18.78 9.08
CA PRO A 242 -24.85 18.11 8.10
C PRO A 242 -24.31 16.71 7.82
N ILE A 243 -25.21 15.75 7.66
CA ILE A 243 -24.92 14.35 7.37
C ILE A 243 -25.84 13.86 6.26
N ILE A 244 -25.28 13.16 5.29
CA ILE A 244 -26.00 12.48 4.21
C ILE A 244 -25.92 10.98 4.49
N ILE A 245 -27.07 10.34 4.66
CA ILE A 245 -27.16 8.89 4.84
C ILE A 245 -27.66 8.28 3.54
N CYS A 246 -26.79 7.53 2.87
CA CYS A 246 -27.02 6.89 1.59
C CYS A 246 -27.48 5.44 1.75
N THR A 247 -28.40 5.03 0.90
CA THR A 247 -28.75 3.64 0.59
C THR A 247 -28.65 3.44 -0.92
N VAL A 248 -28.50 2.19 -1.36
CA VAL A 248 -28.48 1.83 -2.79
C VAL A 248 -29.59 0.83 -3.07
N PRO A 249 -30.87 1.28 -3.15
CA PRO A 249 -32.02 0.38 -3.16
C PRO A 249 -32.05 -0.60 -4.34
N GLY A 250 -31.42 -0.26 -5.46
CA GLY A 250 -31.32 -1.14 -6.62
C GLY A 250 -30.38 -2.33 -6.45
N LEU A 251 -29.59 -2.38 -5.37
CA LEU A 251 -28.71 -3.51 -5.02
C LEU A 251 -29.36 -4.38 -3.95
N ASP A 252 -30.54 -4.89 -4.25
CA ASP A 252 -31.23 -5.88 -3.41
C ASP A 252 -30.94 -7.32 -3.89
N GLU A 253 -31.50 -8.31 -3.20
CA GLU A 253 -31.35 -9.73 -3.54
C GLU A 253 -31.75 -10.11 -4.99
N ASN A 254 -32.51 -9.27 -5.68
CA ASN A 254 -32.96 -9.51 -7.07
C ASN A 254 -32.02 -8.89 -8.11
N TYR A 255 -30.96 -8.19 -7.68
CA TYR A 255 -30.02 -7.56 -8.58
C TYR A 255 -29.19 -8.60 -9.35
N THR A 256 -29.25 -8.56 -10.68
CA THR A 256 -28.59 -9.54 -11.58
C THR A 256 -27.31 -9.01 -12.23
N GLY A 257 -26.89 -7.78 -11.91
CA GLY A 257 -25.69 -7.17 -12.48
C GLY A 257 -24.41 -7.56 -11.73
N ASP A 258 -23.29 -6.98 -12.16
CA ASP A 258 -21.95 -7.30 -11.66
C ASP A 258 -21.51 -6.41 -10.47
N PHE A 259 -22.39 -5.55 -9.99
CA PHE A 259 -22.14 -4.61 -8.91
C PHE A 259 -22.68 -5.10 -7.55
N ASN A 260 -22.04 -4.71 -6.45
CA ASN A 260 -22.49 -5.06 -5.09
C ASN A 260 -22.30 -3.87 -4.13
N LEU A 261 -22.79 -3.97 -2.90
CA LEU A 261 -22.75 -2.85 -1.94
C LEU A 261 -21.33 -2.40 -1.59
N LYS A 262 -20.36 -3.32 -1.60
CA LYS A 262 -18.94 -2.99 -1.39
C LYS A 262 -18.38 -2.17 -2.56
N LYS A 263 -18.66 -2.58 -3.80
CA LYS A 263 -18.29 -1.83 -5.02
C LYS A 263 -18.97 -0.45 -5.04
N ALA A 264 -20.22 -0.36 -4.60
CA ALA A 264 -20.95 0.90 -4.47
C ALA A 264 -20.29 1.85 -3.48
N ALA A 265 -19.92 1.37 -2.29
CA ALA A 265 -19.21 2.15 -1.30
C ALA A 265 -17.89 2.71 -1.85
N ARG A 266 -17.10 1.88 -2.55
CA ARG A 266 -15.83 2.28 -3.18
C ARG A 266 -16.03 3.31 -4.30
N SER A 267 -17.00 3.10 -5.19
CA SER A 267 -17.31 4.06 -6.27
C SER A 267 -17.74 5.42 -5.72
N ILE A 268 -18.61 5.44 -4.71
CA ILE A 268 -19.03 6.67 -4.02
C ILE A 268 -17.83 7.36 -3.37
N PHE A 269 -16.98 6.60 -2.66
CA PHE A 269 -15.75 7.12 -2.04
C PHE A 269 -14.82 7.78 -3.05
N LEU A 270 -14.50 7.09 -4.14
CA LEU A 270 -13.60 7.59 -5.18
C LEU A 270 -14.14 8.85 -5.85
N THR A 271 -15.42 8.82 -6.23
CA THR A 271 -16.06 9.93 -6.94
C THR A 271 -16.09 11.20 -6.08
N LEU A 272 -16.39 11.08 -4.79
CA LEU A 272 -16.42 12.23 -3.88
C LEU A 272 -15.02 12.81 -3.64
N ASN A 273 -13.99 11.96 -3.49
CA ASN A 273 -12.63 12.42 -3.19
C ASN A 273 -11.86 12.94 -4.42
N GLN A 274 -12.24 12.60 -5.65
CA GLN A 274 -11.62 13.17 -6.85
C GLN A 274 -11.78 14.71 -6.94
N THR A 275 -12.79 15.27 -6.28
CA THR A 275 -13.07 16.71 -6.30
C THR A 275 -12.58 17.47 -5.05
N ALA A 276 -12.31 16.78 -3.94
CA ALA A 276 -11.93 17.39 -2.66
C ALA A 276 -10.69 16.73 -2.06
N LYS A 277 -9.54 17.42 -2.19
CA LYS A 277 -8.18 17.05 -1.72
C LYS A 277 -7.64 15.74 -2.35
N PRO A 278 -6.47 15.76 -3.01
CA PRO A 278 -5.98 14.61 -3.74
C PRO A 278 -5.71 13.43 -2.79
N VAL A 279 -6.38 12.30 -3.07
CA VAL A 279 -6.03 11.00 -2.50
C VAL A 279 -4.60 10.64 -2.93
N SER A 280 -3.82 9.96 -2.07
CA SER A 280 -2.46 9.56 -2.46
C SER A 280 -2.49 8.70 -3.73
N ASN A 281 -1.44 8.81 -4.56
CA ASN A 281 -1.34 8.02 -5.79
C ASN A 281 -1.46 6.51 -5.51
N VAL A 282 -0.94 6.06 -4.37
CA VAL A 282 -1.03 4.66 -3.92
C VAL A 282 -2.48 4.23 -3.74
N ARG A 283 -3.32 5.03 -3.06
CA ARG A 283 -4.72 4.64 -2.86
C ARG A 283 -5.50 4.65 -4.17
N ASN A 284 -5.19 5.59 -5.08
CA ASN A 284 -5.82 5.60 -6.41
C ASN A 284 -5.51 4.31 -7.17
N LEU A 285 -4.25 3.86 -7.20
CA LEU A 285 -3.89 2.59 -7.82
C LEU A 285 -4.65 1.41 -7.20
N LEU A 286 -4.73 1.33 -5.87
CA LEU A 286 -5.36 0.20 -5.21
C LEU A 286 -6.88 0.13 -5.40
N LEU A 287 -7.52 1.29 -5.44
CA LEU A 287 -8.97 1.41 -5.52
C LEU A 287 -9.47 1.53 -6.97
N ASP A 288 -8.58 1.63 -7.96
CA ASP A 288 -9.00 1.69 -9.36
C ASP A 288 -9.53 0.32 -9.81
N ASP A 289 -10.85 0.20 -9.85
CA ASP A 289 -11.52 -0.96 -10.42
C ASP A 289 -11.37 -0.97 -11.96
N ASN A 290 -11.13 0.18 -12.59
CA ASN A 290 -11.00 0.30 -14.05
C ASN A 290 -9.57 0.01 -14.53
N ASP A 291 -8.72 -0.63 -13.74
CA ASP A 291 -7.37 -0.96 -14.19
C ASP A 291 -7.05 -2.39 -13.85
N ILE A 292 -6.89 -3.20 -14.90
CA ILE A 292 -6.67 -4.64 -14.74
C ILE A 292 -5.36 -4.94 -13.98
N ILE A 293 -4.36 -4.07 -14.07
CA ILE A 293 -3.11 -4.18 -13.30
C ILE A 293 -3.38 -4.02 -11.81
N SER A 294 -4.28 -3.11 -11.45
CA SER A 294 -4.74 -2.91 -10.08
C SER A 294 -5.48 -4.14 -9.55
N SER A 295 -6.23 -4.85 -10.39
CA SER A 295 -6.84 -6.14 -10.03
C SER A 295 -5.80 -7.22 -9.71
N PHE A 296 -4.75 -7.35 -10.53
CA PHE A 296 -3.67 -8.31 -10.27
C PHE A 296 -2.89 -7.98 -9.00
N LEU A 297 -2.61 -6.69 -8.78
CA LEU A 297 -1.99 -6.19 -7.57
C LEU A 297 -2.81 -6.54 -6.32
N ARG A 298 -4.12 -6.27 -6.33
CA ARG A 298 -5.03 -6.69 -5.25
C ARG A 298 -4.98 -8.20 -5.05
N GLY A 299 -4.98 -8.98 -6.12
CA GLY A 299 -4.83 -10.44 -6.06
C GLY A 299 -3.59 -10.90 -5.30
N ILE A 300 -2.41 -10.32 -5.60
CA ILE A 300 -1.16 -10.63 -4.87
C ILE A 300 -1.28 -10.22 -3.41
N LEU A 301 -1.75 -9.00 -3.14
CA LEU A 301 -1.84 -8.47 -1.78
C LEU A 301 -2.81 -9.27 -0.92
N SER A 302 -3.92 -9.75 -1.49
CA SER A 302 -4.84 -10.67 -0.82
C SER A 302 -4.17 -12.02 -0.52
N THR A 303 -3.36 -12.57 -1.43
CA THR A 303 -2.55 -13.77 -1.11
C THR A 303 -1.60 -13.51 0.05
N VAL A 304 -0.83 -12.42 0.00
CA VAL A 304 0.15 -12.03 1.04
C VAL A 304 -0.54 -11.82 2.40
N LYS A 305 -1.73 -11.22 2.40
CA LYS A 305 -2.53 -11.01 3.59
C LYS A 305 -3.00 -12.32 4.24
N ASN A 306 -3.38 -13.30 3.43
CA ASN A 306 -3.96 -14.56 3.87
C ASN A 306 -2.92 -15.62 4.29
N ARG A 307 -1.62 -15.32 4.19
CA ARG A 307 -0.56 -16.25 4.62
C ARG A 307 -0.54 -16.49 6.12
N ASP A 308 -0.15 -17.71 6.51
CA ASP A 308 -0.12 -18.13 7.92
C ASP A 308 0.85 -17.24 8.71
N LEU A 309 0.37 -16.80 9.88
CA LEU A 309 1.14 -16.00 10.78
C LEU A 309 2.27 -16.77 11.50
N ARG A 310 2.34 -18.10 11.36
CA ARG A 310 3.29 -18.97 12.06
C ARG A 310 4.53 -19.35 11.26
N GLU A 311 4.56 -19.11 9.96
CA GLU A 311 5.73 -19.40 9.13
C GLU A 311 6.84 -18.36 9.38
N GLU A 312 8.03 -18.81 9.76
CA GLU A 312 9.13 -17.96 10.25
C GLU A 312 9.75 -17.03 9.18
N SER A 313 9.48 -17.25 7.91
CA SER A 313 10.06 -16.48 6.79
C SER A 313 9.05 -15.95 5.78
N SER A 314 7.75 -15.99 6.10
CA SER A 314 6.74 -15.65 5.10
C SER A 314 6.66 -14.15 4.84
N PHE A 315 6.60 -13.78 3.56
CA PHE A 315 6.32 -12.41 3.13
C PHE A 315 4.89 -12.04 3.51
N ARG A 316 4.73 -10.97 4.31
CA ARG A 316 3.43 -10.57 4.88
C ARG A 316 3.04 -9.16 4.55
N ILE A 317 1.79 -8.83 4.86
CA ILE A 317 1.21 -7.54 4.51
C ILE A 317 1.92 -6.34 5.16
N PHE A 318 2.48 -6.51 6.36
CA PHE A 318 3.26 -5.45 7.02
C PHE A 318 4.64 -5.24 6.37
N ASN A 319 5.09 -6.15 5.48
CA ASN A 319 6.30 -5.96 4.69
C ASN A 319 6.07 -5.13 3.42
N VAL A 320 4.82 -4.74 3.15
CA VAL A 320 4.41 -3.91 2.03
C VAL A 320 4.01 -2.53 2.53
N GLU A 321 4.57 -1.49 1.93
CA GLU A 321 4.12 -0.12 2.13
C GLU A 321 2.81 0.16 1.38
N LEU A 322 1.72 0.27 2.14
CA LEU A 322 0.34 0.40 1.67
C LEU A 322 -0.04 1.86 1.39
N ASP A 323 0.63 2.83 2.01
CA ASP A 323 0.41 4.25 1.74
C ASP A 323 1.72 5.03 1.73
N GLN A 324 1.91 5.84 0.69
CA GLN A 324 3.02 6.78 0.55
C GLN A 324 2.45 8.18 0.40
N VAL A 325 2.56 8.96 1.46
CA VAL A 325 2.25 10.39 1.43
C VAL A 325 3.46 11.11 0.83
N ASP A 326 3.21 11.98 -0.14
CA ASP A 326 4.18 12.89 -0.79
C ASP A 326 5.01 12.32 -1.98
N ASN A 327 4.57 11.24 -2.65
CA ASN A 327 5.26 10.66 -3.83
C ASN A 327 6.77 10.41 -3.63
N LYS A 328 7.21 10.18 -2.39
CA LYS A 328 8.62 9.90 -2.09
C LYS A 328 9.00 8.52 -2.60
N VAL A 329 10.19 8.41 -3.19
CA VAL A 329 10.73 7.16 -3.76
C VAL A 329 11.20 6.18 -2.65
N LYS A 330 11.52 6.68 -1.45
CA LYS A 330 12.01 5.86 -0.32
C LYS A 330 10.87 5.45 0.61
N LEU A 331 10.90 4.20 1.03
CA LEU A 331 9.99 3.64 2.05
C LEU A 331 10.14 4.38 3.38
N GLN A 332 9.01 4.63 4.04
CA GLN A 332 8.92 5.25 5.36
C GLN A 332 8.71 4.21 6.46
N SER A 333 8.04 3.09 6.15
CA SER A 333 7.75 2.03 7.11
C SER A 333 8.98 1.18 7.41
N THR A 334 9.38 1.12 8.67
CA THR A 334 10.52 0.34 9.15
C THR A 334 10.39 -1.16 8.86
N THR A 335 9.16 -1.69 8.90
CA THR A 335 8.84 -3.12 8.68
C THR A 335 8.66 -3.49 7.20
N ALA A 336 8.61 -2.49 6.31
CA ALA A 336 8.40 -2.71 4.89
C ALA A 336 9.72 -2.80 4.13
N PHE A 337 9.78 -3.69 3.15
CA PHE A 337 10.88 -3.73 2.17
C PHE A 337 10.39 -3.48 0.74
N THR A 338 9.08 -3.54 0.49
CA THR A 338 8.47 -3.19 -0.81
C THR A 338 7.27 -2.26 -0.60
N ALA A 339 6.68 -1.74 -1.66
CA ALA A 339 5.48 -0.91 -1.61
C ALA A 339 4.48 -1.33 -2.67
N VAL A 340 3.24 -0.89 -2.49
CA VAL A 340 2.18 -1.01 -3.49
C VAL A 340 2.59 -0.42 -4.84
N GLN A 341 3.26 0.74 -4.84
CA GLN A 341 3.78 1.32 -6.09
C GLN A 341 4.87 0.45 -6.73
N HIS A 342 5.68 -0.25 -5.94
CA HIS A 342 6.73 -1.11 -6.46
C HIS A 342 6.11 -2.33 -7.14
N LEU A 343 5.17 -2.99 -6.45
CA LEU A 343 4.45 -4.14 -6.98
C LEU A 343 3.64 -3.77 -8.21
N TYR A 344 2.93 -2.63 -8.18
CA TYR A 344 2.21 -2.13 -9.35
C TYR A 344 3.15 -1.94 -10.54
N TYR A 345 4.27 -1.26 -10.33
CA TYR A 345 5.28 -1.03 -11.36
C TYR A 345 5.82 -2.34 -11.93
N ILE A 346 6.15 -3.32 -11.07
CA ILE A 346 6.63 -4.65 -11.47
C ILE A 346 5.58 -5.41 -12.28
N ILE A 347 4.33 -5.46 -11.83
CA ILE A 347 3.24 -6.17 -12.53
C ILE A 347 2.96 -5.52 -13.88
N GLU A 348 2.88 -4.19 -13.91
CA GLU A 348 2.72 -3.43 -15.15
C GLU A 348 3.87 -3.73 -16.12
N HIS A 349 5.10 -3.83 -15.62
CA HIS A 349 6.26 -4.23 -16.42
C HIS A 349 6.19 -5.66 -16.91
N LEU A 350 5.80 -6.62 -16.06
CA LEU A 350 5.71 -8.02 -16.45
C LEU A 350 4.67 -8.22 -17.55
N LEU A 351 3.56 -7.48 -17.55
CA LEU A 351 2.45 -7.76 -18.45
C LEU A 351 2.36 -6.83 -19.66
N LEU A 352 2.71 -5.55 -19.50
CA LEU A 352 2.56 -4.53 -20.54
C LEU A 352 3.89 -4.15 -21.19
N ASN A 353 4.98 -4.91 -21.00
CA ASN A 353 6.25 -4.64 -21.68
C ASN A 353 6.27 -5.18 -23.12
N SER A 354 6.67 -4.34 -24.08
CA SER A 354 6.89 -4.66 -25.49
C SER A 354 8.37 -4.41 -25.82
N GLU A 355 9.23 -5.43 -25.81
CA GLU A 355 10.65 -5.44 -26.26
C GLU A 355 11.56 -4.20 -26.01
N ASP A 356 11.23 -3.30 -25.07
CA ASP A 356 11.89 -1.98 -24.94
C ASP A 356 13.21 -2.02 -24.16
N VAL A 357 13.63 -3.17 -23.64
CA VAL A 357 14.82 -3.30 -22.79
C VAL A 357 15.97 -3.83 -23.64
N LYS A 358 16.94 -2.98 -23.94
CA LYS A 358 18.17 -3.32 -24.69
C LYS A 358 19.39 -3.09 -23.81
N GLY A 359 20.12 -4.16 -23.52
CA GLY A 359 21.24 -4.16 -22.59
C GLY A 359 20.94 -3.45 -21.26
N VAL A 360 21.73 -2.42 -20.94
CA VAL A 360 21.65 -1.63 -19.69
C VAL A 360 20.98 -0.26 -19.85
N SER A 361 20.47 0.03 -21.05
CA SER A 361 19.90 1.33 -21.37
C SER A 361 18.65 1.61 -20.53
N PRO A 362 18.41 2.88 -20.13
CA PRO A 362 17.15 3.27 -19.53
C PRO A 362 16.01 2.91 -20.47
N ARG A 363 14.89 2.45 -19.90
CA ARG A 363 13.75 2.12 -20.74
C ARG A 363 13.16 3.38 -21.37
N SER A 364 12.88 3.32 -22.68
CA SER A 364 12.22 4.42 -23.40
C SER A 364 10.69 4.42 -23.18
N GLY A 365 10.07 5.60 -23.28
CA GLY A 365 8.62 5.80 -23.21
C GLY A 365 8.05 6.25 -21.86
N ARG A 366 6.89 6.92 -21.87
CA ARG A 366 6.21 7.40 -20.65
C ARG A 366 5.21 6.36 -20.14
N PHE A 367 5.31 5.99 -18.85
CA PHE A 367 4.37 5.08 -18.20
C PHE A 367 2.90 5.50 -18.36
N LYS A 368 2.62 6.81 -18.24
CA LYS A 368 1.26 7.37 -18.35
C LYS A 368 0.61 7.21 -19.72
N SER A 369 1.39 6.97 -20.78
CA SER A 369 0.86 6.80 -22.16
C SER A 369 0.60 5.35 -22.53
N ARG A 370 0.89 4.37 -21.65
CA ARG A 370 0.64 2.93 -21.89
C ARG A 370 -0.82 2.54 -21.63
N LYS A 371 -1.73 3.29 -22.25
CA LYS A 371 -3.18 3.05 -22.29
C LYS A 371 -3.65 2.55 -23.67
N SER A 372 -2.75 2.53 -24.66
CA SER A 372 -3.04 2.14 -26.04
C SER A 372 -3.09 0.63 -26.24
N ASP A 373 -3.89 0.18 -27.21
CA ASP A 373 -4.22 -1.23 -27.47
C ASP A 373 -3.02 -2.17 -27.68
N GLY A 374 -1.90 -1.65 -28.21
CA GLY A 374 -0.69 -2.45 -28.50
C GLY A 374 0.05 -2.99 -27.27
N TYR A 375 -0.16 -2.45 -26.07
CA TYR A 375 0.43 -3.03 -24.85
C TYR A 375 -0.46 -4.13 -24.25
N ILE A 376 -1.76 -4.05 -24.53
CA ILE A 376 -2.75 -5.02 -24.05
C ILE A 376 -2.66 -6.33 -24.83
N SER A 377 -2.17 -6.33 -26.07
CA SER A 377 -1.88 -7.58 -26.79
C SER A 377 -0.86 -8.44 -26.04
N ASN A 378 0.18 -7.84 -25.46
CA ASN A 378 1.23 -8.59 -24.76
C ASN A 378 0.68 -9.24 -23.47
N LEU A 379 -0.15 -8.51 -22.73
CA LEU A 379 -0.87 -9.07 -21.58
C LEU A 379 -1.77 -10.23 -22.01
N LYS A 380 -2.51 -10.07 -23.11
CA LYS A 380 -3.39 -11.11 -23.65
C LYS A 380 -2.60 -12.36 -24.04
N GLN A 381 -1.44 -12.20 -24.67
CA GLN A 381 -0.55 -13.31 -25.04
C GLN A 381 0.05 -13.99 -23.81
N ARG A 382 0.68 -13.23 -22.90
CA ARG A 382 1.32 -13.73 -21.67
C ARG A 382 0.37 -14.47 -20.72
N LEU A 383 -0.90 -14.05 -20.68
CA LEU A 383 -1.91 -14.70 -19.84
C LEU A 383 -2.75 -15.73 -20.60
N ASN A 384 -2.35 -16.07 -21.84
CA ASN A 384 -3.09 -16.93 -22.75
C ASN A 384 -4.60 -16.63 -22.79
N ALA A 385 -4.94 -15.35 -22.88
CA ALA A 385 -6.31 -14.87 -22.77
C ALA A 385 -7.22 -15.44 -23.86
N LEU A 386 -6.67 -15.68 -25.06
CA LEU A 386 -7.42 -16.23 -26.19
C LEU A 386 -8.00 -17.62 -25.87
N ASP A 387 -7.18 -18.52 -25.33
CA ASP A 387 -7.62 -19.87 -24.98
C ASP A 387 -8.52 -19.87 -23.73
N VAL A 388 -8.25 -18.98 -22.78
CA VAL A 388 -8.96 -18.93 -21.49
C VAL A 388 -10.34 -18.26 -21.60
N LEU A 389 -10.49 -17.29 -22.50
CA LEU A 389 -11.70 -16.44 -22.64
C LEU A 389 -12.43 -16.61 -23.97
N GLY A 390 -11.77 -17.11 -25.02
CA GLY A 390 -12.27 -17.15 -26.40
C GLY A 390 -12.01 -15.85 -27.17
N SER A 391 -12.04 -15.93 -28.51
CA SER A 391 -11.74 -14.83 -29.43
C SER A 391 -12.61 -13.59 -29.22
N ASP A 392 -13.92 -13.81 -29.11
CA ASP A 392 -14.91 -12.74 -29.13
C ASP A 392 -14.76 -11.85 -27.90
N VAL A 393 -14.63 -12.47 -26.72
CA VAL A 393 -14.40 -11.76 -25.46
C VAL A 393 -13.04 -11.08 -25.47
N THR A 394 -11.98 -11.78 -25.87
CA THR A 394 -10.60 -11.26 -25.85
C THR A 394 -10.42 -10.01 -26.71
N SER A 395 -11.12 -9.92 -27.85
CA SER A 395 -11.05 -8.75 -28.74
C SER A 395 -11.53 -7.45 -28.08
N THR A 396 -12.47 -7.54 -27.13
CA THR A 396 -13.12 -6.38 -26.48
C THR A 396 -12.40 -5.89 -25.23
N ILE A 397 -11.43 -6.65 -24.71
CA ILE A 397 -10.72 -6.32 -23.46
C ILE A 397 -9.73 -5.20 -23.73
N THR A 398 -9.80 -4.14 -22.92
CA THR A 398 -8.78 -3.10 -22.82
C THR A 398 -8.28 -3.01 -21.38
N ARG A 399 -7.23 -2.22 -21.12
CA ARG A 399 -6.69 -2.00 -19.77
C ARG A 399 -7.77 -1.56 -18.79
N SER A 400 -8.73 -0.76 -19.27
CA SER A 400 -9.74 -0.11 -18.45
C SER A 400 -11.18 -0.47 -18.76
N SER A 401 -11.39 -1.51 -19.56
CA SER A 401 -12.73 -2.03 -19.85
C SER A 401 -12.67 -3.54 -19.93
N PHE A 402 -13.27 -4.18 -18.93
CA PHE A 402 -13.38 -5.63 -18.77
C PHE A 402 -14.53 -5.94 -17.80
N SER A 403 -15.09 -7.16 -17.88
CA SER A 403 -16.13 -7.64 -16.95
C SER A 403 -15.53 -8.37 -15.75
N ASN A 404 -16.30 -8.56 -14.67
CA ASN A 404 -15.83 -9.27 -13.47
C ASN A 404 -15.40 -10.70 -13.77
N LYS A 405 -16.12 -11.38 -14.68
CA LYS A 405 -15.80 -12.75 -15.09
C LYS A 405 -14.44 -12.82 -15.79
N VAL A 406 -14.13 -11.82 -16.62
CA VAL A 406 -12.83 -11.68 -17.28
C VAL A 406 -11.73 -11.36 -16.27
N GLU A 407 -11.97 -10.39 -15.39
CA GLU A 407 -11.05 -10.00 -14.32
C GLU A 407 -10.64 -11.21 -13.48
N ARG A 408 -11.62 -12.00 -13.00
CA ARG A 408 -11.36 -13.18 -12.16
C ARG A 408 -10.50 -14.21 -12.89
N LYS A 409 -10.87 -14.57 -14.11
CA LYS A 409 -10.13 -15.55 -14.91
C LYS A 409 -8.70 -15.10 -15.22
N LEU A 410 -8.52 -13.84 -15.62
CA LEU A 410 -7.19 -13.32 -15.92
C LEU A 410 -6.34 -13.17 -14.65
N THR A 411 -6.95 -12.86 -13.51
CA THR A 411 -6.26 -12.81 -12.21
C THR A 411 -5.80 -14.20 -11.78
N GLU A 412 -6.62 -15.23 -12.00
CA GLU A 412 -6.24 -16.63 -11.76
C GLU A 412 -5.04 -17.06 -12.64
N GLN A 413 -5.04 -16.71 -13.93
CA GLN A 413 -3.92 -16.97 -14.85
C GLN A 413 -2.66 -16.19 -14.48
N PHE A 414 -2.82 -14.91 -14.15
CA PHE A 414 -1.72 -14.10 -13.67
C PHE A 414 -1.09 -14.72 -12.41
N HIS A 415 -1.93 -15.19 -11.48
CA HIS A 415 -1.45 -15.77 -10.23
C HIS A 415 -0.71 -17.10 -10.47
N SER A 416 -1.21 -17.96 -11.38
CA SER A 416 -0.60 -19.26 -11.66
C SER A 416 0.80 -19.14 -12.27
N VAL A 417 1.02 -18.14 -13.14
CA VAL A 417 2.28 -17.92 -13.84
C VAL A 417 3.20 -16.98 -13.08
N TYR A 418 2.77 -15.72 -12.90
CA TYR A 418 3.62 -14.65 -12.37
C TYR A 418 3.47 -14.47 -10.86
N GLY A 419 2.25 -14.59 -10.32
CA GLY A 419 1.98 -14.34 -8.91
C GLY A 419 2.77 -15.26 -7.98
N LYS A 420 2.75 -16.57 -8.23
CA LYS A 420 3.53 -17.56 -7.45
C LYS A 420 5.04 -17.30 -7.51
N ALA A 421 5.56 -17.00 -8.71
CA ALA A 421 6.97 -16.72 -8.91
C ALA A 421 7.40 -15.43 -8.18
N LEU A 422 6.62 -14.36 -8.28
CA LEU A 422 6.87 -13.09 -7.59
C LEU A 422 6.92 -13.30 -6.07
N LEU A 423 5.96 -14.05 -5.52
CA LEU A 423 5.94 -14.36 -4.09
C LEU A 423 7.16 -15.19 -3.68
N LYS A 424 7.52 -16.22 -4.45
CA LYS A 424 8.71 -17.05 -4.21
C LYS A 424 10.00 -16.24 -4.21
N ILE A 425 10.14 -15.27 -5.13
CA ILE A 425 11.29 -14.36 -5.16
C ILE A 425 11.35 -13.52 -3.89
N PHE A 426 10.24 -12.91 -3.47
CA PHE A 426 10.22 -12.07 -2.28
C PHE A 426 10.46 -12.84 -0.98
N GLU A 427 10.12 -14.13 -0.95
CA GLU A 427 10.32 -14.99 0.23
C GLU A 427 11.73 -15.59 0.31
N ASN A 428 12.29 -15.98 -0.83
CA ASN A 428 13.51 -16.78 -0.86
C ASN A 428 14.75 -15.98 -1.25
N PHE A 429 14.61 -14.71 -1.65
CA PHE A 429 15.76 -13.82 -1.77
C PHE A 429 16.31 -13.53 -0.36
N TYR A 430 17.52 -14.00 -0.07
CA TYR A 430 18.05 -14.10 1.30
C TYR A 430 17.95 -12.81 2.12
N PRO A 431 18.29 -11.61 1.59
CA PRO A 431 18.10 -10.36 2.33
C PRO A 431 16.64 -10.12 2.77
N TYR A 432 15.65 -10.48 1.95
CA TYR A 432 14.24 -10.32 2.31
C TYR A 432 13.79 -11.38 3.31
N THR A 433 14.25 -12.62 3.19
CA THR A 433 14.02 -13.67 4.20
C THR A 433 14.48 -13.20 5.58
N VAL A 434 15.72 -12.70 5.67
CA VAL A 434 16.32 -12.15 6.89
C VAL A 434 15.51 -10.96 7.43
N HIS A 435 15.03 -10.09 6.55
CA HIS A 435 14.17 -8.98 6.93
C HIS A 435 12.83 -9.46 7.52
N CYS A 436 12.15 -10.40 6.85
CA CYS A 436 10.88 -10.98 7.31
C CYS A 436 11.02 -11.58 8.72
N GLU A 437 12.04 -12.40 8.93
CA GLU A 437 12.34 -13.02 10.22
C GLU A 437 12.55 -11.97 11.33
N ALA A 438 13.32 -10.92 11.04
CA ALA A 438 13.56 -9.84 12.00
C ALA A 438 12.27 -9.06 12.34
N VAL A 439 11.39 -8.85 11.36
CA VAL A 439 10.07 -8.21 11.60
C VAL A 439 9.17 -9.11 12.47
N LEU A 440 9.22 -10.43 12.29
CA LEU A 440 8.48 -11.36 13.13
C LEU A 440 9.01 -11.39 14.57
N SER A 441 10.33 -11.34 14.74
CA SER A 441 10.95 -11.20 16.06
C SER A 441 10.50 -9.90 16.75
N LEU A 442 10.54 -8.77 16.03
CA LEU A 442 10.04 -7.47 16.51
C LEU A 442 8.57 -7.57 16.97
N LYS A 443 7.73 -8.26 16.18
CA LYS A 443 6.31 -8.45 16.52
C LYS A 443 6.11 -9.27 17.81
N SER A 444 6.91 -10.31 18.02
CA SER A 444 6.87 -11.11 19.26
C SER A 444 7.27 -10.25 20.46
N GLN A 445 8.39 -9.54 20.36
CA GLN A 445 8.92 -8.69 21.42
C GLN A 445 7.92 -7.59 21.85
N ILE A 446 7.26 -6.94 20.90
CA ILE A 446 6.23 -5.93 21.20
C ILE A 446 5.00 -6.57 21.86
N SER A 447 4.60 -7.76 21.39
CA SER A 447 3.43 -8.46 21.94
C SER A 447 3.66 -8.95 23.37
N GLU A 448 4.86 -9.42 23.69
CA GLU A 448 5.27 -9.87 25.03
C GLU A 448 5.25 -8.74 26.06
N LYS A 449 5.61 -7.51 25.64
CA LYS A 449 5.58 -6.33 26.50
C LYS A 449 4.18 -5.73 26.70
N GLY A 450 3.16 -6.23 25.98
CA GLY A 450 1.77 -5.80 26.13
C GLY A 450 1.46 -4.39 25.59
N GLU A 451 2.35 -3.78 24.83
CA GLU A 451 2.23 -2.38 24.40
C GLU A 451 1.39 -2.23 23.12
N LYS A 452 0.05 -2.23 23.28
CA LYS A 452 -0.93 -2.16 22.17
C LYS A 452 -0.67 -0.99 21.21
N THR A 453 -0.33 0.19 21.74
CA THR A 453 -0.05 1.38 20.93
C THR A 453 1.16 1.19 20.04
N ILE A 454 2.27 0.66 20.57
CA ILE A 454 3.49 0.45 19.79
C ILE A 454 3.25 -0.61 18.72
N LYS A 455 2.51 -1.67 19.05
CA LYS A 455 2.07 -2.66 18.05
C LYS A 455 1.33 -1.99 16.89
N SER A 456 0.44 -1.05 17.19
CA SER A 456 -0.31 -0.34 16.14
C SER A 456 0.58 0.53 15.25
N VAL A 457 1.61 1.15 15.83
CA VAL A 457 2.59 1.99 15.12
C VAL A 457 3.38 1.18 14.07
N PHE A 458 3.74 -0.07 14.38
CA PHE A 458 4.52 -0.92 13.47
C PHE A 458 3.68 -1.79 12.52
N PHE A 459 2.45 -2.17 12.90
CA PHE A 459 1.70 -3.24 12.22
C PHE A 459 0.25 -2.90 11.82
N ASP A 460 -0.37 -1.85 12.36
CA ASP A 460 -1.79 -1.55 12.11
C ASP A 460 -2.01 -0.44 11.05
N GLY A 461 -0.94 0.10 10.46
CA GLY A 461 -1.03 1.06 9.35
C GLY A 461 0.11 2.09 9.36
N GLN A 462 0.61 2.45 8.19
CA GLN A 462 1.86 3.20 8.05
C GLN A 462 1.71 4.71 8.23
N GLY A 463 0.47 5.21 8.24
CA GLY A 463 0.18 6.55 8.74
C GLY A 463 0.35 6.68 10.26
N VAL A 464 0.24 5.60 11.04
CA VAL A 464 0.14 5.68 12.50
C VAL A 464 1.42 6.21 13.14
N ALA A 465 2.60 5.74 12.71
CA ALA A 465 3.89 6.24 13.21
C ALA A 465 4.07 7.75 12.97
N LYS A 466 3.77 8.20 11.75
CA LYS A 466 3.86 9.62 11.37
C LYS A 466 2.82 10.47 12.09
N VAL A 467 1.59 9.98 12.22
CA VAL A 467 0.50 10.64 12.95
C VAL A 467 0.87 10.76 14.43
N PHE A 468 1.45 9.71 15.02
CA PHE A 468 1.98 9.72 16.37
C PHE A 468 3.06 10.79 16.57
N GLU A 469 4.10 10.81 15.73
CA GLU A 469 5.18 11.80 15.87
C GLU A 469 4.68 13.24 15.64
N LYS A 470 3.80 13.44 14.65
CA LYS A 470 3.16 14.74 14.40
C LYS A 470 2.28 15.18 15.58
N HIS A 471 1.56 14.26 16.22
CA HIS A 471 0.76 14.55 17.41
C HIS A 471 1.64 14.96 18.58
N ARG A 472 2.72 14.20 18.82
CA ARG A 472 3.73 14.50 19.84
C ARG A 472 4.35 15.88 19.65
N GLN A 473 4.84 16.20 18.45
CA GLN A 473 5.44 17.50 18.14
C GLN A 473 4.47 18.65 18.39
N LYS A 474 3.22 18.52 17.92
CA LYS A 474 2.20 19.56 18.12
C LYS A 474 1.83 19.77 19.58
N LEU A 475 1.75 18.70 20.38
CA LEU A 475 1.51 18.83 21.83
C LEU A 475 2.67 19.55 22.52
N LEU A 476 3.91 19.17 22.20
CA LEU A 476 5.11 19.81 22.74
C LEU A 476 5.19 21.30 22.38
N GLU A 477 4.84 21.66 21.14
CA GLU A 477 4.79 23.06 20.70
C GLU A 477 3.67 23.84 21.41
N LYS A 478 2.47 23.27 21.50
CA LYS A 478 1.28 23.93 22.04
C LYS A 478 1.36 24.20 23.54
N TYR A 479 1.97 23.30 24.31
CA TYR A 479 2.00 23.37 25.78
C TYR A 479 3.38 23.68 26.36
N LYS A 480 4.32 24.16 25.53
CA LYS A 480 5.69 24.50 25.94
C LYS A 480 5.77 25.45 27.14
N ASP A 481 4.83 26.40 27.25
CA ASP A 481 4.86 27.50 28.22
C ASP A 481 3.70 27.49 29.24
N ASN A 482 2.72 26.58 29.12
CA ASN A 482 1.51 26.52 29.98
C ASN A 482 0.97 25.08 30.07
N SER A 483 1.65 24.19 30.79
CA SER A 483 1.19 22.82 31.03
C SER A 483 0.54 22.67 32.41
N SER A 484 -0.67 22.12 32.46
CA SER A 484 -1.23 21.62 33.72
C SER A 484 -0.47 20.36 34.18
N PRO A 485 -0.56 19.93 35.45
CA PRO A 485 0.06 18.69 35.91
C PRO A 485 -0.36 17.46 35.08
N GLU A 486 -1.65 17.35 34.77
CA GLU A 486 -2.22 16.27 33.96
C GLU A 486 -1.68 16.25 32.51
N LEU A 487 -1.51 17.44 31.91
CA LEU A 487 -0.94 17.56 30.56
C LEU A 487 0.57 17.28 30.54
N SER A 488 1.27 17.62 31.62
CA SER A 488 2.71 17.32 31.76
C SER A 488 2.94 15.81 31.86
N GLU A 489 2.09 15.11 32.63
CA GLU A 489 2.11 13.65 32.70
C GLU A 489 1.81 13.00 31.33
N LEU A 490 0.82 13.52 30.58
CA LEU A 490 0.53 13.05 29.22
C LEU A 490 1.73 13.22 28.28
N LEU A 491 2.42 14.37 28.32
CA LEU A 491 3.61 14.63 27.51
C LEU A 491 4.76 13.67 27.85
N GLU A 492 5.01 13.42 29.15
CA GLU A 492 6.02 12.46 29.58
C GLU A 492 5.71 11.03 29.11
N GLN A 493 4.44 10.62 29.17
CA GLN A 493 3.99 9.32 28.67
C GLN A 493 4.18 9.18 27.15
N ILE A 494 3.87 10.24 26.38
CA ILE A 494 4.06 10.25 24.92
C ILE A 494 5.55 10.22 24.55
N ASP A 495 6.40 10.96 25.28
CA ASP A 495 7.85 10.95 25.08
C ASP A 495 8.47 9.59 25.43
N ALA A 496 8.03 8.96 26.51
CA ALA A 496 8.44 7.61 26.88
C ALA A 496 8.09 6.60 25.77
N LYS A 497 6.87 6.70 25.22
CA LYS A 497 6.44 5.88 24.07
C LYS A 497 7.28 6.13 22.81
N ALA A 498 7.60 7.39 22.50
CA ALA A 498 8.46 7.72 21.36
C ALA A 498 9.87 7.13 21.48
N LYS A 499 10.47 7.22 22.68
CA LYS A 499 11.76 6.58 22.99
C LYS A 499 11.67 5.05 22.88
N ALA A 500 10.57 4.45 23.36
CA ALA A 500 10.35 3.02 23.23
C ALA A 500 10.27 2.59 21.76
N ILE A 501 9.53 3.33 20.91
CA ILE A 501 9.46 3.08 19.45
C ILE A 501 10.87 3.12 18.85
N GLN A 502 11.65 4.17 19.10
CA GLN A 502 13.04 4.26 18.60
C GLN A 502 13.92 3.11 19.09
N GLY A 503 13.76 2.69 20.35
CA GLY A 503 14.45 1.53 20.92
C GLY A 503 14.11 0.23 20.19
N PHE A 504 12.83 0.02 19.86
CA PHE A 504 12.39 -1.13 19.05
C PHE A 504 12.91 -1.07 17.61
N GLU A 505 12.95 0.11 16.99
CA GLU A 505 13.52 0.28 15.64
C GLU A 505 15.02 -0.05 15.62
N GLY A 506 15.78 0.46 16.60
CA GLY A 506 17.20 0.12 16.76
C GLY A 506 17.41 -1.37 17.02
N GLY A 507 16.60 -1.96 17.90
CA GLY A 507 16.62 -3.40 18.17
C GLY A 507 16.33 -4.25 16.93
N PHE A 508 15.33 -3.87 16.13
CA PHE A 508 15.01 -4.51 14.87
C PHE A 508 16.17 -4.44 13.86
N LYS A 509 16.75 -3.24 13.69
CA LYS A 509 17.90 -3.03 12.78
C LYS A 509 19.09 -3.89 13.18
N ASN A 510 19.34 -4.02 14.49
CA ASN A 510 20.39 -4.89 15.03
C ASN A 510 20.08 -6.38 14.82
N ASP A 511 18.85 -6.83 15.10
CA ASP A 511 18.44 -8.22 14.88
C ASP A 511 18.56 -8.62 13.39
N ARG A 512 18.08 -7.76 12.48
CA ARG A 512 18.21 -7.96 11.03
C ARG A 512 19.69 -8.10 10.61
N PHE A 513 20.56 -7.24 11.12
CA PHE A 513 21.99 -7.33 10.83
C PHE A 513 22.60 -8.62 11.36
N ASN A 514 22.33 -8.99 12.62
CA ASN A 514 22.85 -10.20 13.24
C ASN A 514 22.42 -11.47 12.49
N ARG A 515 21.17 -11.52 12.02
CA ARG A 515 20.66 -12.60 11.17
C ARG A 515 21.34 -12.64 9.81
N PHE A 516 21.59 -11.48 9.19
CA PHE A 516 22.26 -11.37 7.90
C PHE A 516 23.71 -11.90 7.94
N ILE A 517 24.44 -11.64 9.03
CA ILE A 517 25.83 -12.10 9.20
C ILE A 517 25.92 -13.48 9.86
N ALA A 518 24.81 -14.04 10.35
CA ALA A 518 24.81 -15.32 11.06
C ALA A 518 25.51 -16.47 10.30
N PRO A 519 25.40 -16.57 8.96
CA PRO A 519 26.07 -17.62 8.18
C PRO A 519 27.59 -17.43 7.98
N ILE A 520 28.15 -16.28 8.35
CA ILE A 520 29.59 -16.02 8.24
C ILE A 520 30.33 -16.91 9.23
N SER A 521 31.26 -17.72 8.72
CA SER A 521 32.04 -18.66 9.52
C SER A 521 33.18 -17.99 10.29
N ASP A 522 33.84 -16.98 9.72
CA ASP A 522 34.95 -16.23 10.30
C ASP A 522 34.48 -15.00 11.09
N LYS A 523 33.51 -15.18 12.00
CA LYS A 523 32.86 -14.08 12.76
C LYS A 523 33.82 -13.17 13.52
N ALA A 524 34.96 -13.68 13.97
CA ALA A 524 35.97 -12.88 14.66
C ALA A 524 36.46 -11.70 13.81
N LYS A 525 36.42 -11.81 12.47
CA LYS A 525 36.81 -10.74 11.55
C LYS A 525 35.77 -9.63 11.42
N LEU A 526 34.57 -9.83 11.96
CA LEU A 526 33.53 -8.80 12.00
C LEU A 526 33.69 -7.88 13.22
N ASN A 527 34.60 -8.23 14.13
CA ASN A 527 34.80 -7.48 15.35
C ASN A 527 35.74 -6.29 15.13
N ASP A 528 35.44 -5.19 15.81
CA ASP A 528 36.29 -4.01 15.92
C ASP A 528 37.49 -4.28 16.85
N ALA A 529 38.32 -3.24 17.05
CA ALA A 529 39.49 -3.30 17.93
C ALA A 529 39.13 -3.57 19.41
N GLU A 530 37.89 -3.37 19.82
CA GLU A 530 37.39 -3.61 21.18
C GLU A 530 36.79 -5.02 21.35
N GLY A 531 36.71 -5.80 20.27
CA GLY A 531 36.15 -7.15 20.27
C GLY A 531 34.63 -7.21 20.12
N ASN A 532 33.97 -6.06 19.88
CA ASN A 532 32.55 -5.97 19.60
C ASN A 532 32.29 -6.04 18.09
N ILE A 533 31.08 -6.39 17.66
CA ILE A 533 30.77 -6.38 16.22
C ILE A 533 30.77 -4.94 15.70
N SER A 534 31.55 -4.67 14.66
CA SER A 534 31.76 -3.33 14.10
C SER A 534 30.46 -2.59 13.78
N GLU A 535 30.29 -1.41 14.40
CA GLU A 535 29.16 -0.51 14.14
C GLU A 535 29.21 0.09 12.73
N ASP A 536 30.40 0.45 12.23
CA ASP A 536 30.58 0.94 10.87
C ASP A 536 30.10 -0.07 9.82
N LEU A 537 30.43 -1.35 10.00
CA LEU A 537 29.96 -2.42 9.12
C LEU A 537 28.43 -2.56 9.19
N ARG A 538 27.86 -2.41 10.39
CA ARG A 538 26.42 -2.44 10.60
C ARG A 538 25.70 -1.31 9.84
N GLU A 539 26.19 -0.08 9.96
CA GLU A 539 25.65 1.09 9.25
C GLU A 539 25.74 0.94 7.73
N ILE A 540 26.86 0.42 7.20
CA ILE A 540 27.02 0.13 5.78
C ILE A 540 25.95 -0.86 5.29
N ILE A 541 25.75 -1.97 6.01
CA ILE A 541 24.75 -2.98 5.64
C ILE A 541 23.34 -2.41 5.74
N HIS A 542 23.03 -1.63 6.78
CA HIS A 542 21.74 -0.94 6.88
C HIS A 542 21.49 -0.01 5.69
N SER A 543 22.50 0.75 5.26
CA SER A 543 22.42 1.61 4.09
C SER A 543 22.15 0.83 2.80
N ILE A 544 22.78 -0.34 2.61
CA ILE A 544 22.51 -1.21 1.45
C ILE A 544 21.05 -1.69 1.45
N PHE A 545 20.52 -2.10 2.61
CA PHE A 545 19.12 -2.46 2.73
C PHE A 545 18.21 -1.28 2.35
N GLU A 546 18.39 -0.12 2.98
CA GLU A 546 17.48 1.02 2.84
C GLU A 546 17.57 1.76 1.49
N ASN A 547 18.74 1.77 0.85
CA ASN A 547 19.02 2.62 -0.31
C ASN A 547 19.28 1.85 -1.61
N THR A 548 19.41 0.52 -1.54
CA THR A 548 19.63 -0.35 -2.72
C THR A 548 18.54 -1.41 -2.80
N LEU A 549 18.47 -2.31 -1.82
CA LEU A 549 17.65 -3.53 -1.93
C LEU A 549 16.15 -3.24 -1.90
N THR A 550 15.71 -2.22 -1.16
CA THR A 550 14.28 -1.86 -1.07
C THR A 550 13.81 -0.95 -2.20
N THR A 551 14.67 -0.59 -3.16
CA THR A 551 14.31 0.32 -4.26
C THR A 551 13.47 -0.37 -5.32
N VAL A 552 12.58 0.39 -5.97
CA VAL A 552 11.79 -0.10 -7.13
C VAL A 552 12.70 -0.66 -8.21
N ALA A 553 13.78 0.05 -8.53
CA ALA A 553 14.71 -0.34 -9.58
C ALA A 553 15.36 -1.71 -9.29
N PHE A 554 15.81 -1.95 -8.06
CA PHE A 554 16.40 -3.24 -7.69
C PHE A 554 15.36 -4.37 -7.74
N GLN A 555 14.15 -4.13 -7.22
CA GLN A 555 13.08 -5.13 -7.21
C GLN A 555 12.57 -5.47 -8.61
N SER A 556 12.44 -4.46 -9.49
CA SER A 556 12.12 -4.67 -10.90
C SER A 556 13.21 -5.45 -11.62
N ALA A 557 14.49 -5.18 -11.34
CA ALA A 557 15.57 -5.98 -11.89
C ALA A 557 15.56 -7.43 -11.42
N LEU A 558 15.28 -7.66 -10.13
CA LEU A 558 15.19 -8.98 -9.54
C LEU A 558 14.09 -9.84 -10.15
N ILE A 559 12.94 -9.24 -10.48
CA ILE A 559 11.77 -9.98 -10.96
C ILE A 559 11.65 -9.91 -12.49
N CYS A 560 11.59 -8.71 -13.06
CA CYS A 560 11.45 -8.52 -14.50
C CYS A 560 12.69 -8.98 -15.27
N GLY A 561 13.89 -8.91 -14.66
CA GLY A 561 15.12 -9.39 -15.28
C GLY A 561 15.10 -10.90 -15.54
N PHE A 562 14.60 -11.68 -14.59
CA PHE A 562 14.40 -13.12 -14.74
C PHE A 562 13.38 -13.44 -15.84
N PHE A 563 12.17 -12.87 -15.74
CA PHE A 563 11.09 -13.15 -16.69
C PHE A 563 11.43 -12.71 -18.11
N HIS A 564 12.17 -11.61 -18.28
CA HIS A 564 12.61 -11.16 -19.60
C HIS A 564 13.48 -12.19 -20.32
N ILE A 565 14.36 -12.91 -19.61
CA ILE A 565 15.16 -13.98 -20.19
C ILE A 565 14.31 -15.24 -20.37
N TYR A 566 13.54 -15.61 -19.35
CA TYR A 566 12.75 -16.85 -19.36
C TYR A 566 11.72 -16.87 -20.50
N GLU A 567 11.02 -15.75 -20.75
CA GLU A 567 10.00 -15.64 -21.82
C GLU A 567 10.59 -15.78 -23.23
N GLN A 568 11.87 -15.41 -23.44
CA GLN A 568 12.55 -15.58 -24.74
C GLN A 568 12.86 -17.06 -25.05
N VAL A 569 12.92 -17.91 -24.03
CA VAL A 569 13.34 -19.31 -24.17
C VAL A 569 12.16 -20.27 -24.05
N SER A 570 11.23 -19.99 -23.14
CA SER A 570 10.13 -20.90 -22.82
C SER A 570 9.08 -20.99 -23.93
N SER A 571 8.73 -22.22 -24.30
CA SER A 571 7.64 -22.53 -25.23
C SER A 571 6.25 -22.15 -24.74
N ASP A 572 6.10 -21.86 -23.45
CA ASP A 572 4.85 -21.31 -22.89
C ASP A 572 4.62 -19.86 -23.35
N PHE A 573 5.64 -19.23 -23.93
CA PHE A 573 5.66 -17.85 -24.40
C PHE A 573 6.13 -17.78 -25.86
N GLU A 574 7.20 -17.05 -26.14
CA GLU A 574 7.72 -16.81 -27.50
C GLU A 574 8.86 -17.75 -27.87
N GLY A 575 9.42 -18.46 -26.89
CA GLY A 575 10.55 -19.35 -27.09
C GLY A 575 10.17 -20.71 -27.68
N SER A 576 11.19 -21.52 -27.96
CA SER A 576 11.02 -22.85 -28.56
C SER A 576 11.26 -24.02 -27.60
N SER A 577 11.76 -23.73 -26.39
CA SER A 577 12.27 -24.75 -25.49
C SER A 577 11.30 -25.01 -24.33
N THR A 578 11.11 -26.28 -24.00
CA THR A 578 10.32 -26.67 -22.83
C THR A 578 11.19 -26.55 -21.57
N VAL A 579 11.13 -25.40 -20.90
CA VAL A 579 11.89 -25.10 -19.69
C VAL A 579 10.96 -24.92 -18.51
N SER A 580 11.20 -25.64 -17.41
CA SER A 580 10.40 -25.51 -16.18
C SER A 580 10.66 -24.16 -15.51
N LEU A 581 9.60 -23.35 -15.39
CA LEU A 581 9.64 -22.07 -14.67
C LEU A 581 10.11 -22.27 -13.22
N GLU A 582 9.65 -23.33 -12.55
CA GLU A 582 9.94 -23.55 -11.14
C GLU A 582 11.40 -23.93 -10.88
N GLU A 583 11.96 -24.80 -11.72
CA GLU A 583 13.35 -25.25 -11.61
C GLU A 583 14.31 -24.10 -11.91
N GLU A 584 14.06 -23.39 -13.02
CA GLU A 584 14.91 -22.27 -13.46
C GLU A 584 14.83 -21.09 -12.47
N LEU A 585 13.64 -20.79 -11.93
CA LEU A 585 13.50 -19.78 -10.88
C LEU A 585 14.24 -20.17 -9.60
N SER A 586 14.24 -21.44 -9.23
CA SER A 586 14.97 -21.92 -8.05
C SER A 586 16.48 -21.81 -8.26
N SER A 587 16.97 -22.18 -9.45
CA SER A 587 18.37 -22.01 -9.86
C SER A 587 18.79 -20.53 -9.88
N TYR A 588 17.92 -19.64 -10.39
CA TYR A 588 18.13 -18.19 -10.36
C TYR A 588 18.34 -17.68 -8.93
N LEU A 589 17.40 -18.01 -8.03
CA LEU A 589 17.45 -17.59 -6.63
C LEU A 589 18.66 -18.17 -5.89
N GLU A 590 19.01 -19.44 -6.11
CA GLU A 590 20.20 -20.06 -5.55
C GLU A 590 21.46 -19.32 -6.00
N SER A 591 21.59 -19.06 -7.30
CA SER A 591 22.74 -18.38 -7.90
C SER A 591 22.97 -16.99 -7.33
N ILE A 592 21.93 -16.16 -7.27
CA ILE A 592 22.07 -14.80 -6.72
C ILE A 592 22.31 -14.86 -5.20
N ASN A 593 21.69 -15.80 -4.48
CA ASN A 593 21.87 -15.92 -3.04
C ASN A 593 23.29 -16.33 -2.66
N VAL A 594 24.06 -16.99 -3.53
CA VAL A 594 25.51 -17.22 -3.27
C VAL A 594 26.25 -15.90 -3.02
N PHE A 595 25.84 -14.81 -3.67
CA PHE A 595 26.42 -13.48 -3.46
C PHE A 595 25.77 -12.74 -2.28
N PHE A 596 24.44 -12.79 -2.17
CA PHE A 596 23.70 -12.05 -1.14
C PHE A 596 23.68 -12.71 0.24
N ASN A 597 24.09 -13.98 0.37
CA ASN A 597 24.20 -14.75 1.61
C ASN A 597 25.68 -15.06 1.92
N PRO A 598 26.47 -14.04 2.34
CA PRO A 598 27.90 -14.20 2.55
C PRO A 598 28.19 -15.21 3.65
N LYS A 599 29.07 -16.19 3.36
CA LYS A 599 29.56 -17.23 4.28
C LYS A 599 30.93 -16.91 4.88
N SER A 600 31.55 -15.83 4.43
CA SER A 600 32.85 -15.35 4.92
C SER A 600 32.94 -13.83 4.87
N PHE A 601 33.86 -13.26 5.64
CA PHE A 601 34.16 -11.81 5.61
C PHE A 601 34.59 -11.34 4.22
N SER A 602 35.32 -12.17 3.46
CA SER A 602 35.72 -11.87 2.08
C SER A 602 34.52 -11.71 1.13
N GLN A 603 33.51 -12.58 1.26
CA GLN A 603 32.27 -12.47 0.50
C GLN A 603 31.45 -11.25 0.91
N LEU A 604 31.37 -10.95 2.22
CA LEU A 604 30.72 -9.75 2.72
C LEU A 604 31.38 -8.48 2.17
N LYS A 605 32.71 -8.43 2.18
CA LYS A 605 33.52 -7.35 1.62
C LYS A 605 33.23 -7.14 0.13
N ARG A 606 33.10 -8.22 -0.66
CA ARG A 606 32.69 -8.14 -2.07
C ARG A 606 31.32 -7.49 -2.24
N LEU A 607 30.33 -7.90 -1.44
CA LEU A 607 28.99 -7.31 -1.46
C LEU A 607 29.01 -5.82 -1.15
N VAL A 608 29.76 -5.42 -0.12
CA VAL A 608 29.96 -4.01 0.26
C VAL A 608 30.65 -3.23 -0.86
N SER A 609 31.72 -3.78 -1.45
CA SER A 609 32.45 -3.16 -2.56
C SER A 609 31.59 -2.88 -3.79
N VAL A 610 30.64 -3.78 -4.11
CA VAL A 610 29.74 -3.58 -5.24
C VAL A 610 28.75 -2.45 -4.97
N PHE A 611 28.05 -2.47 -3.83
CA PHE A 611 26.88 -1.61 -3.62
C PHE A 611 27.14 -0.33 -2.84
N SER A 612 28.21 -0.27 -2.05
CA SER A 612 28.48 0.84 -1.13
C SER A 612 29.82 1.54 -1.44
N GLY A 613 30.89 0.76 -1.63
CA GLY A 613 32.23 1.30 -1.89
C GLY A 613 33.32 0.35 -1.40
N LEU A 614 34.56 0.60 -1.80
CA LEU A 614 35.67 -0.31 -1.55
C LEU A 614 35.99 -0.43 -0.07
N LEU A 615 35.83 -1.64 0.46
CA LEU A 615 36.22 -2.00 1.81
C LEU A 615 37.60 -2.68 1.80
N LYS A 616 38.65 -1.99 2.26
CA LYS A 616 40.01 -2.54 2.44
C LYS A 616 40.19 -3.08 3.86
N GLY A 617 41.22 -3.90 4.08
CA GLY A 617 41.48 -4.59 5.35
C GLY A 617 41.23 -6.11 5.28
N GLU A 618 41.84 -6.84 6.21
CA GLU A 618 41.69 -8.29 6.40
C GLU A 618 40.54 -8.64 7.36
N ASP A 619 40.19 -7.71 8.25
CA ASP A 619 39.11 -7.75 9.23
C ASP A 619 38.54 -6.35 9.49
N ALA A 620 37.48 -6.27 10.30
CA ALA A 620 36.82 -5.02 10.66
C ALA A 620 37.66 -4.14 11.63
N SER A 621 38.63 -4.70 12.34
CA SER A 621 39.51 -3.93 13.23
C SER A 621 40.49 -3.02 12.47
N ASN A 622 40.87 -3.41 11.26
CA ASN A 622 41.78 -2.68 10.37
C ASN A 622 41.12 -2.25 9.06
N MET A 623 39.79 -2.13 9.05
CA MET A 623 39.08 -1.82 7.82
C MET A 623 39.23 -0.35 7.42
N GLN A 624 39.34 -0.11 6.11
CA GLN A 624 39.29 1.22 5.53
C GLN A 624 38.18 1.24 4.48
N TYR A 625 37.16 2.04 4.73
CA TYR A 625 36.05 2.22 3.81
C TYR A 625 36.28 3.44 2.94
N ILE A 626 36.29 3.23 1.62
CA ILE A 626 36.37 4.29 0.61
C ILE A 626 35.00 4.39 -0.05
N GLU A 627 34.20 5.36 0.40
CA GLU A 627 32.91 5.65 -0.21
C GLU A 627 33.10 5.98 -1.70
N ARG A 628 32.21 5.46 -2.57
CA ARG A 628 32.23 5.71 -4.02
C ARG A 628 33.58 5.41 -4.69
N SER A 629 34.13 4.23 -4.44
CA SER A 629 35.32 3.74 -5.15
C SER A 629 35.08 3.60 -6.66
N ALA A 630 36.14 3.80 -7.47
CA ALA A 630 36.07 3.77 -8.93
C ALA A 630 35.48 2.48 -9.51
N ASP A 631 35.56 1.39 -8.75
CA ASP A 631 35.13 0.03 -9.07
C ASP A 631 33.81 -0.39 -8.40
N SER A 632 33.03 0.56 -7.89
CA SER A 632 31.69 0.32 -7.35
C SER A 632 30.62 0.40 -8.43
N PHE A 633 29.43 -0.17 -8.16
CA PHE A 633 28.27 -0.10 -9.05
C PHE A 633 27.94 1.34 -9.47
N ARG A 634 28.02 2.31 -8.55
CA ARG A 634 27.72 3.71 -8.81
C ARG A 634 28.71 4.38 -9.76
N ASN A 635 29.95 3.91 -9.84
CA ASN A 635 30.94 4.49 -10.74
C ASN A 635 31.09 3.72 -12.04
N VAL A 636 30.91 2.39 -12.01
CA VAL A 636 31.05 1.56 -13.20
C VAL A 636 29.75 1.48 -14.00
N VAL A 637 28.61 1.22 -13.35
CA VAL A 637 27.36 0.91 -14.05
C VAL A 637 26.36 2.09 -14.02
N CYS A 638 26.15 2.72 -12.86
CA CYS A 638 25.11 3.75 -12.68
C CYS A 638 25.63 5.05 -12.04
N ARG A 639 26.11 5.97 -12.89
CA ARG A 639 26.73 7.24 -12.48
C ARG A 639 25.74 8.38 -12.22
N SER A 640 24.48 8.20 -12.59
CA SER A 640 23.39 9.11 -12.26
C SER A 640 22.68 8.71 -10.97
N GLU A 641 21.80 9.58 -10.49
CA GLU A 641 20.80 9.19 -9.50
C GLU A 641 19.99 8.00 -10.03
N MET A 642 19.70 7.03 -9.16
CA MET A 642 19.01 5.80 -9.55
C MET A 642 17.52 6.09 -9.65
N GLN A 643 16.98 6.03 -10.87
CA GLN A 643 15.56 6.19 -11.16
C GLN A 643 14.92 4.82 -11.42
N PRO A 644 13.59 4.66 -11.25
CA PRO A 644 12.92 3.37 -11.45
C PRO A 644 13.13 2.75 -12.85
N ASP A 645 13.27 3.57 -13.89
CA ASP A 645 13.49 3.16 -15.28
C ASP A 645 14.93 2.70 -15.58
N LEU A 646 15.87 2.97 -14.67
CA LEU A 646 17.26 2.49 -14.70
C LEU A 646 17.43 1.09 -14.12
N TRP A 647 16.34 0.38 -13.81
CA TRP A 647 16.39 -1.02 -13.37
C TRP A 647 17.22 -1.96 -14.27
N PRO A 648 17.36 -1.77 -15.60
CA PRO A 648 18.23 -2.62 -16.42
C PRO A 648 19.71 -2.60 -15.97
N LYS A 649 20.16 -1.53 -15.29
CA LYS A 649 21.50 -1.46 -14.70
C LYS A 649 21.66 -2.47 -13.56
N TYR A 650 20.64 -2.66 -12.72
CA TYR A 650 20.66 -3.74 -11.73
C TYR A 650 20.41 -5.11 -12.36
N ARG A 651 19.65 -5.20 -13.46
CA ARG A 651 19.46 -6.45 -14.21
C ARG A 651 20.82 -7.00 -14.63
N TYR A 652 21.70 -6.18 -15.19
CA TYR A 652 23.06 -6.56 -15.54
C TYR A 652 23.82 -7.20 -14.36
N VAL A 653 23.76 -6.59 -13.18
CA VAL A 653 24.39 -7.14 -11.96
C VAL A 653 23.85 -8.52 -11.62
N LEU A 654 22.54 -8.72 -11.75
CA LEU A 654 21.90 -9.99 -11.44
C LEU A 654 22.16 -11.07 -12.50
N LEU A 655 22.28 -10.69 -13.77
CA LEU A 655 22.67 -11.60 -14.86
C LEU A 655 24.10 -12.11 -14.66
N GLU A 656 25.04 -11.26 -14.23
CA GLU A 656 26.43 -11.66 -13.94
C GLU A 656 26.51 -12.69 -12.80
N LEU A 657 25.52 -12.69 -11.91
CA LEU A 657 25.42 -13.62 -10.77
C LEU A 657 24.66 -14.90 -11.13
N TRP A 658 23.78 -14.87 -12.11
CA TRP A 658 22.92 -15.99 -12.47
C TRP A 658 23.70 -17.07 -13.19
N LYS A 659 23.59 -18.31 -12.70
CA LYS A 659 24.08 -19.51 -13.37
C LYS A 659 22.87 -20.38 -13.73
N PRO A 660 22.31 -20.24 -14.95
CA PRO A 660 21.14 -20.99 -15.35
C PRO A 660 21.33 -22.49 -15.28
N CYS A 661 20.25 -23.22 -14.99
CA CYS A 661 20.29 -24.68 -15.00
C CYS A 661 20.02 -25.27 -16.40
N SER A 662 19.21 -24.58 -17.21
CA SER A 662 19.00 -24.91 -18.62
C SER A 662 20.09 -24.35 -19.53
N LEU A 663 20.54 -25.15 -20.50
CA LEU A 663 21.52 -24.73 -21.50
C LEU A 663 20.98 -23.58 -22.38
N ASP A 664 19.71 -23.64 -22.76
CA ASP A 664 19.09 -22.63 -23.63
C ASP A 664 19.01 -21.28 -22.92
N VAL A 665 18.64 -21.28 -21.65
CA VAL A 665 18.65 -20.09 -20.79
C VAL A 665 20.09 -19.59 -20.63
N GLY A 666 21.05 -20.49 -20.41
CA GLY A 666 22.48 -20.16 -20.36
C GLY A 666 23.00 -19.44 -21.60
N ASN A 667 22.57 -19.86 -22.78
CA ASN A 667 22.96 -19.24 -24.05
C ASN A 667 22.41 -17.81 -24.18
N VAL A 668 21.12 -17.61 -23.87
CA VAL A 668 20.48 -16.29 -23.90
C VAL A 668 21.09 -15.35 -22.87
N VAL A 669 21.29 -15.81 -21.62
CA VAL A 669 21.98 -15.02 -20.59
C VAL A 669 23.37 -14.60 -21.03
N SER A 670 24.14 -15.50 -21.65
CA SER A 670 25.49 -15.21 -22.13
C SER A 670 25.49 -14.15 -23.25
N SER A 671 24.54 -14.26 -24.19
CA SER A 671 24.38 -13.27 -25.26
C SER A 671 24.01 -11.88 -24.72
N GLU A 672 23.03 -11.83 -23.81
CA GLU A 672 22.58 -10.58 -23.17
C GLU A 672 23.68 -9.95 -22.31
N LEU A 673 24.47 -10.78 -21.61
CA LEU A 673 25.61 -10.31 -20.82
C LEU A 673 26.68 -9.67 -21.69
N GLU A 674 26.98 -10.23 -22.85
CA GLU A 674 27.96 -9.67 -23.76
C GLU A 674 27.55 -8.27 -24.23
N GLU A 675 26.29 -8.10 -24.66
CA GLU A 675 25.75 -6.79 -25.01
C GLU A 675 25.80 -5.80 -23.83
N CYS A 676 25.37 -6.25 -22.64
CA CYS A 676 25.41 -5.41 -21.43
C CYS A 676 26.83 -4.96 -21.09
N ARG A 677 27.82 -5.87 -21.12
CA ARG A 677 29.21 -5.55 -20.79
C ARG A 677 29.81 -4.55 -21.78
N GLN A 678 29.56 -4.71 -23.07
CA GLN A 678 30.01 -3.77 -24.10
C GLN A 678 29.41 -2.37 -23.88
N GLN A 679 28.12 -2.28 -23.58
CA GLN A 679 27.46 -1.00 -23.28
C GLN A 679 28.00 -0.35 -22.00
N VAL A 680 28.11 -1.10 -20.90
CA VAL A 680 28.65 -0.61 -19.63
C VAL A 680 30.07 -0.09 -19.79
N PHE A 681 30.92 -0.84 -20.50
CA PHE A 681 32.31 -0.45 -20.74
C PHE A 681 32.40 0.79 -21.64
N SER A 682 31.63 0.84 -22.73
CA SER A 682 31.60 2.01 -23.62
C SER A 682 31.15 3.27 -22.88
N GLU A 683 30.09 3.17 -22.07
CA GLU A 683 29.65 4.26 -21.20
C GLU A 683 30.76 4.67 -20.24
N LEU A 684 31.47 3.71 -19.62
CA LEU A 684 32.55 3.98 -18.65
C LEU A 684 33.72 4.68 -19.29
N HIS A 685 34.21 4.16 -20.40
CA HIS A 685 35.28 4.75 -21.17
C HIS A 685 34.95 6.19 -21.55
N GLY A 686 33.74 6.45 -22.07
CA GLY A 686 33.30 7.80 -22.42
C GLY A 686 33.25 8.77 -21.23
N ASP A 687 32.95 8.28 -20.01
CA ASP A 687 32.97 9.12 -18.80
C ASP A 687 34.40 9.41 -18.31
N VAL A 688 35.27 8.39 -18.29
CA VAL A 688 36.69 8.56 -17.95
C VAL A 688 37.36 9.51 -18.93
N LEU A 689 37.06 9.39 -20.23
CA LEU A 689 37.53 10.28 -21.28
C LEU A 689 37.11 11.73 -21.02
N LYS A 690 35.83 11.97 -20.74
CA LYS A 690 35.31 13.31 -20.42
C LYS A 690 35.97 13.91 -19.18
N LYS A 691 36.20 13.11 -18.13
CA LYS A 691 36.89 13.54 -16.91
C LYS A 691 38.35 13.90 -17.21
N TYR A 692 39.05 13.04 -17.95
CA TYR A 692 40.44 13.28 -18.34
C TYR A 692 40.60 14.56 -19.18
N CYS A 693 39.76 14.74 -20.21
CA CYS A 693 39.75 15.96 -21.03
C CYS A 693 39.49 17.21 -20.20
N LYS A 694 38.55 17.13 -19.25
CA LYS A 694 38.22 18.25 -18.35
C LYS A 694 39.36 18.58 -17.38
N GLU A 695 40.03 17.57 -16.82
CA GLU A 695 41.16 17.76 -15.91
C GLU A 695 42.40 18.32 -16.63
N LYS A 696 42.62 17.90 -17.87
CA LYS A 696 43.74 18.35 -18.70
C LYS A 696 43.44 19.60 -19.52
N MET A 697 42.19 20.06 -19.53
CA MET A 697 41.71 21.21 -20.32
C MET A 697 42.01 21.07 -21.82
N ILE A 698 41.87 19.85 -22.35
CA ILE A 698 42.11 19.51 -23.76
C ILE A 698 40.81 19.03 -24.43
N HIS A 699 40.69 19.22 -25.74
CA HIS A 699 39.56 18.68 -26.50
C HIS A 699 39.80 17.19 -26.87
N GLU A 700 38.73 16.41 -27.02
CA GLU A 700 38.84 14.97 -27.33
C GLU A 700 39.57 14.69 -28.66
N SER A 701 39.46 15.61 -29.61
CA SER A 701 40.17 15.55 -30.91
C SER A 701 41.67 15.80 -30.81
N GLU A 702 42.16 16.30 -29.66
CA GLU A 702 43.56 16.67 -29.42
C GLU A 702 44.31 15.59 -28.60
N LEU A 703 43.64 14.49 -28.25
CA LEU A 703 44.24 13.37 -27.52
C LEU A 703 45.17 12.55 -28.42
N ASP A 704 46.41 12.40 -27.98
CA ASP A 704 47.38 11.46 -28.56
C ASP A 704 47.07 10.00 -28.17
N ASP A 705 47.78 9.07 -28.81
CA ASP A 705 47.59 7.63 -28.62
C ASP A 705 47.96 7.17 -27.20
N GLU A 706 48.89 7.87 -26.53
CA GLU A 706 49.31 7.57 -25.16
C GLU A 706 48.21 7.93 -24.16
N ALA A 707 47.61 9.12 -24.29
CA ALA A 707 46.48 9.54 -23.48
C ALA A 707 45.24 8.68 -23.71
N ARG A 708 44.95 8.29 -24.96
CA ARG A 708 43.88 7.34 -25.29
C ARG A 708 44.11 5.97 -24.63
N THR A 709 45.34 5.47 -24.67
CA THR A 709 45.70 4.20 -24.01
C THR A 709 45.55 4.31 -22.49
N HIS A 710 45.97 5.42 -21.89
CA HIS A 710 45.82 5.65 -20.46
C HIS A 710 44.35 5.69 -20.01
N VAL A 711 43.49 6.41 -20.75
CA VAL A 711 42.04 6.46 -20.49
C VAL A 711 41.43 5.05 -20.55
N PHE A 712 41.82 4.27 -21.57
CA PHE A 712 41.39 2.88 -21.70
C PHE A 712 41.82 2.03 -20.49
N GLU A 713 43.09 2.09 -20.09
CA GLU A 713 43.62 1.30 -18.97
C GLU A 713 42.90 1.61 -17.65
N VAL A 714 42.63 2.89 -17.37
CA VAL A 714 41.89 3.33 -16.17
C VAL A 714 40.45 2.80 -16.19
N ALA A 715 39.76 2.90 -17.33
CA ALA A 715 38.41 2.39 -17.47
C ALA A 715 38.37 0.86 -17.35
N PHE A 716 39.30 0.16 -17.99
CA PHE A 716 39.37 -1.30 -18.00
C PHE A 716 39.69 -1.89 -16.64
N GLU A 717 40.65 -1.32 -15.90
CA GLU A 717 40.95 -1.80 -14.55
C GLU A 717 39.79 -1.53 -13.56
N SER A 718 39.09 -0.40 -13.70
CA SER A 718 37.89 -0.12 -12.90
C SER A 718 36.77 -1.13 -13.19
N PHE A 719 36.50 -1.41 -14.47
CA PHE A 719 35.51 -2.40 -14.90
C PHE A 719 35.86 -3.83 -14.45
N LYS A 720 37.11 -4.23 -14.66
CA LYS A 720 37.64 -5.54 -14.26
C LYS A 720 37.58 -5.74 -12.75
N SER A 721 37.92 -4.71 -11.95
CA SER A 721 37.82 -4.77 -10.49
C SER A 721 36.36 -4.91 -10.05
N PHE A 722 35.42 -4.18 -10.69
CA PHE A 722 33.99 -4.31 -10.43
C PHE A 722 33.49 -5.74 -10.71
N VAL A 723 33.79 -6.31 -11.88
CA VAL A 723 33.40 -7.69 -12.23
C VAL A 723 34.03 -8.69 -11.26
N LYS A 724 35.30 -8.49 -10.87
CA LYS A 724 35.97 -9.33 -9.86
C LYS A 724 35.26 -9.28 -8.51
N HIS A 725 34.82 -8.10 -8.06
CA HIS A 725 34.02 -7.98 -6.85
C HIS A 725 32.68 -8.70 -6.99
N LEU A 726 32.05 -8.64 -8.15
CA LEU A 726 30.75 -9.24 -8.39
C LEU A 726 30.79 -10.77 -8.47
N THR A 727 31.66 -11.35 -9.28
CA THR A 727 31.69 -12.81 -9.56
C THR A 727 32.77 -13.56 -8.77
N GLY A 728 33.78 -12.85 -8.25
CA GLY A 728 34.94 -13.43 -7.56
C GLY A 728 36.10 -13.75 -8.50
N ALA A 729 35.90 -13.64 -9.82
CA ALA A 729 36.92 -13.85 -10.83
C ALA A 729 36.69 -12.91 -12.02
N ALA A 730 37.75 -12.30 -12.54
CA ALA A 730 37.69 -11.55 -13.80
C ALA A 730 38.07 -12.41 -15.02
N GLY A 731 38.09 -13.74 -14.87
CA GLY A 731 38.47 -14.68 -15.93
C GLY A 731 37.40 -14.70 -17.01
N GLY A 732 37.67 -14.06 -18.14
CA GLY A 732 36.73 -13.91 -19.26
C GLY A 732 36.73 -12.53 -19.92
N LEU A 733 37.35 -11.52 -19.29
CA LEU A 733 37.49 -10.19 -19.89
C LEU A 733 38.81 -10.10 -20.68
N SER A 734 38.75 -9.99 -22.00
CA SER A 734 39.94 -9.75 -22.83
C SER A 734 40.14 -8.26 -23.08
N ALA A 735 41.28 -7.71 -22.66
CA ALA A 735 41.61 -6.31 -22.92
C ALA A 735 41.60 -5.99 -24.44
N SER A 736 41.95 -6.94 -25.31
CA SER A 736 41.96 -6.72 -26.76
C SER A 736 40.56 -6.52 -27.33
N GLU A 737 39.55 -7.25 -26.83
CA GLU A 737 38.16 -7.15 -27.28
C GLU A 737 37.60 -5.76 -26.96
N TYR A 738 37.74 -5.33 -25.70
CA TYR A 738 37.28 -4.00 -25.28
C TYR A 738 38.08 -2.86 -25.89
N LYS A 739 39.36 -3.08 -26.21
CA LYS A 739 40.17 -2.08 -26.89
C LYS A 739 39.64 -1.78 -28.29
N SER A 740 39.24 -2.81 -29.05
CA SER A 740 38.63 -2.65 -30.38
C SER A 740 37.24 -2.01 -30.37
N LEU A 741 36.58 -1.95 -29.20
CA LEU A 741 35.27 -1.33 -29.06
C LEU A 741 35.34 0.20 -28.98
N VAL A 742 36.45 0.75 -28.45
CA VAL A 742 36.54 2.17 -28.06
C VAL A 742 37.74 2.92 -28.67
N LEU A 743 38.69 2.21 -29.27
CA LEU A 743 39.82 2.75 -30.05
C LEU A 743 39.72 2.24 -31.48
#